data_AF-A0AAW3ZTX2-F1
#
_entry.id   AF-A0AAW3ZTX2-F1
#
_cell.length_a   1.000
_cell.length_b   1.000
_cell.length_c   1.000
_cell.angle_alpha   90.00
_cell.angle_beta   90.00
_cell.angle_gamma   90.00
#
_symmetry.space_group_name_H-M   'P 1'
#
loop_
_entity.id
_entity.type
_entity.pdbx_description
1 polymer ?
#
loop_
_entity_poly.entity_id
_entity_poly.type
_entity_poly.pdbx_seq_one_letter_code
_entity_poly.pdbx_strand_id
1 'polypeptide(L)'
;MLMVGGAGVGNVHASREAFPTQAEDVLVVDCLLPGQVRRVGKIKSFLSQRRPARLSQFECAYRGGEFVDFDRANLQTAVSVWQQTAELGDADAMNILGEAYAKGMGVPPDYDNARNWFERAAAAGSRKALQNLGHLYENGLGVEADRTRALEYFRQALGERGESLVYSSDAVNAQALRDELEQLRLSSQQQKAELQALKQQAESGEAELGEARAALRKLRAEYQQLKERTGGEQQAEIQGVWRILEEQLRQQEADILTKQGEIERLRQGIDARQNPAPYVQLGPELALTLERPEILPARGRPVAFVAEGQRSFELRGSVTPASAAQSLSIDGVAVALREDGTFNTLLNLDMPQRSVAVIATSQSGGETRAEFLLMKAERSAVQGPGSAGQERVPRPKPAILRTTQYRGLLIAVSGYRHYPPLPTPRADVELLAGVLRERFNFDLRIVTDPTRLDMLLALHEFRQSMGANDAGLLYFAGHGEIDAEQRGYWIPSDASPDDRKSWIANGVITDILAVSEARHILVMADSCYSGTLTRVSVPVLTEQLSAQEWNDWASLSAQGKSRLALTSGGLRPVPEQSDQSVSTFVRSVVDVLRETPGTIEAQRLYRAVSSRLAGSPSAQAFAQKPELSPLQFAGHEGGEIFLVPR
;
A
#
# COMPACT_ATOMS: atom_id res chain seq x y z
N MET A 1 42.35 -7.84 57.24
CA MET A 1 42.55 -6.43 56.87
C MET A 1 41.40 -6.05 55.95
N LEU A 2 40.27 -5.63 56.53
CA LEU A 2 39.08 -5.15 55.84
C LEU A 2 39.15 -3.63 55.89
N MET A 3 39.30 -2.98 54.74
CA MET A 3 39.20 -1.52 54.63
C MET A 3 37.77 -1.17 54.23
N VAL A 4 37.07 -0.56 55.19
CA VAL A 4 35.81 0.16 55.02
C VAL A 4 36.14 1.51 54.36
N GLY A 5 35.52 1.81 53.22
CA GLY A 5 35.65 3.09 52.51
C GLY A 5 34.31 3.82 52.49
N GLY A 6 34.26 4.97 53.17
CA GLY A 6 33.06 5.72 53.55
C GLY A 6 32.15 6.18 52.41
N ALA A 7 30.85 6.19 52.74
CA ALA A 7 29.78 6.84 52.00
C ALA A 7 30.01 8.35 51.88
N GLY A 8 30.10 8.84 50.65
CA GLY A 8 29.89 10.25 50.32
C GLY A 8 28.41 10.46 50.01
N VAL A 9 27.76 11.30 50.81
CA VAL A 9 26.39 11.79 50.59
C VAL A 9 26.42 12.68 49.34
N GLY A 10 26.29 12.05 48.18
CA GLY A 10 26.05 12.72 46.91
C GLY A 10 24.59 13.12 46.83
N ASN A 11 24.35 14.43 46.84
CA ASN A 11 23.07 15.07 46.59
C ASN A 11 22.38 14.40 45.38
N VAL A 12 21.33 13.62 45.63
CA VAL A 12 20.42 13.13 44.59
C VAL A 12 19.55 14.33 44.19
N HIS A 13 20.15 15.27 43.45
CA HIS A 13 19.38 16.02 42.50
C HIS A 13 18.90 15.01 41.48
N ALA A 14 17.64 14.60 41.62
CA ALA A 14 16.88 13.91 40.60
C ALA A 14 17.05 14.67 39.29
N SER A 15 18.00 14.22 38.48
CA SER A 15 18.13 14.58 37.09
C SER A 15 16.82 14.21 36.42
N ARG A 16 16.18 15.20 35.80
CA ARG A 16 15.01 15.06 34.93
C ARG A 16 15.02 13.72 34.20
N GLU A 17 14.00 12.92 34.48
CA GLU A 17 13.27 12.03 33.56
C GLU A 17 14.10 11.49 32.40
N ALA A 18 14.63 10.28 32.54
CA ALA A 18 15.22 9.54 31.42
C ALA A 18 14.11 9.27 30.40
N PHE A 19 14.09 9.99 29.28
CA PHE A 19 13.25 9.67 28.12
C PHE A 19 13.87 8.47 27.37
N PRO A 20 13.09 7.68 26.60
CA PRO A 20 13.65 6.64 25.74
C PRO A 20 14.69 7.24 24.79
N THR A 21 15.87 6.62 24.75
CA THR A 21 17.03 7.12 23.98
C THR A 21 17.38 6.23 22.80
N GLN A 22 16.85 5.00 22.79
CA GLN A 22 17.06 4.01 21.74
C GLN A 22 15.72 3.51 21.20
N ALA A 23 15.73 2.93 20.00
CA ALA A 23 14.52 2.44 19.35
C ALA A 23 13.92 1.24 20.10
N GLU A 24 14.78 0.49 20.77
CA GLU A 24 14.44 -0.70 21.56
C GLU A 24 13.64 -0.33 22.81
N ASP A 25 13.92 0.84 23.42
CA ASP A 25 13.25 1.35 24.63
C ASP A 25 11.73 1.47 24.47
N VAL A 26 11.25 1.68 23.24
CA VAL A 26 9.83 1.87 22.94
C VAL A 26 9.13 0.63 22.39
N LEU A 27 9.85 -0.47 22.17
CA LEU A 27 9.26 -1.74 21.75
C LEU A 27 8.44 -2.35 22.89
N VAL A 28 7.33 -3.01 22.54
CA VAL A 28 6.46 -3.67 23.51
C VAL A 28 7.03 -5.02 23.90
N VAL A 29 7.08 -5.28 25.20
CA VAL A 29 7.60 -6.51 25.81
C VAL A 29 6.57 -7.16 26.72
N ASP A 30 6.69 -8.48 26.89
CA ASP A 30 6.02 -9.21 27.96
C ASP A 30 6.72 -8.93 29.29
N CYS A 31 6.15 -7.99 30.06
CA CYS A 31 6.72 -7.49 31.30
C CYS A 31 6.13 -8.24 32.49
N LEU A 32 6.98 -8.81 33.35
CA LEU A 32 6.56 -9.39 34.62
C LEU A 32 6.90 -8.45 35.77
N LEU A 33 5.91 -7.64 36.18
CA LEU A 33 6.06 -6.65 37.25
C LEU A 33 6.25 -7.33 38.61
N PRO A 34 7.09 -6.75 39.50
CA PRO A 34 7.35 -7.30 40.80
C PRO A 34 6.10 -7.23 41.69
N GLY A 35 6.03 -8.13 42.66
CA GLY A 35 5.03 -8.05 43.72
C GLY A 35 5.19 -6.75 44.50
N GLN A 36 4.08 -6.09 44.83
CA GLN A 36 4.09 -4.89 45.64
C GLN A 36 3.84 -5.25 47.11
N VAL A 37 4.60 -4.66 48.01
CA VAL A 37 4.31 -4.76 49.45
C VAL A 37 3.06 -3.93 49.73
N ARG A 38 1.94 -4.62 49.99
CA ARG A 38 0.67 -4.00 50.34
C ARG A 38 0.43 -4.11 51.84
N ARG A 39 -0.24 -3.12 52.40
CA ARG A 39 -0.57 -3.06 53.83
C ARG A 39 -2.08 -3.01 54.02
N VAL A 40 -2.62 -3.89 54.86
CA VAL A 40 -4.03 -3.84 55.29
C VAL A 40 -4.09 -3.13 56.63
N GLY A 41 -4.60 -1.89 56.61
CA GLY A 41 -4.65 -1.03 57.79
C GLY A 41 -3.26 -0.88 58.46
N LYS A 42 -3.21 -0.97 59.78
CA LYS A 42 -1.95 -1.00 60.55
C LYS A 42 -1.48 -2.42 60.89
N ILE A 43 -2.21 -3.45 60.46
CA ILE A 43 -2.18 -4.77 61.11
C ILE A 43 -1.23 -5.73 60.39
N LYS A 44 -1.19 -5.72 59.06
CA LYS A 44 -0.40 -6.70 58.29
C LYS A 44 0.11 -6.12 56.99
N SER A 45 1.38 -6.40 56.70
CA SER A 45 1.97 -6.21 55.37
C SER A 45 2.07 -7.57 54.68
N PHE A 46 1.81 -7.62 53.38
CA PHE A 46 1.96 -8.80 52.55
C PHE A 46 2.50 -8.42 51.17
N LEU A 47 3.20 -9.35 50.51
CA LEU A 47 3.67 -9.17 49.15
C LEU A 47 2.57 -9.64 48.19
N SER A 48 2.15 -8.80 47.25
CA SER A 48 1.24 -9.23 46.19
C SER A 48 1.94 -10.21 45.25
N GLN A 49 1.17 -11.00 44.51
CA GLN A 49 1.73 -11.77 43.40
C GLN A 49 2.33 -10.82 42.35
N ARG A 50 3.31 -11.34 41.61
CA ARG A 50 3.85 -10.67 40.42
C ARG A 50 2.73 -10.56 39.39
N ARG A 51 2.76 -9.48 38.60
CA ARG A 51 1.68 -9.20 37.65
C ARG A 51 2.24 -9.11 36.24
N PRO A 52 1.78 -9.94 35.29
CA PRO A 52 2.15 -9.76 33.91
C PRO A 52 1.50 -8.48 33.34
N ALA A 53 2.18 -7.83 32.41
CA ALA A 53 1.71 -6.66 31.70
C ALA A 53 2.38 -6.59 30.32
N ARG A 54 1.68 -6.07 29.29
CA ARG A 54 2.33 -5.62 28.06
C ARG A 54 2.64 -4.13 28.20
N LEU A 55 3.93 -3.78 28.13
CA LEU A 55 4.45 -2.42 28.32
C LEU A 55 5.59 -2.19 27.34
N SER A 56 5.99 -0.93 27.12
CA SER A 56 7.28 -0.70 26.44
C SER A 56 8.44 -1.18 27.32
N GLN A 57 9.58 -1.49 26.72
CA GLN A 57 10.82 -1.84 27.43
C GLN A 57 11.16 -0.78 28.50
N PHE A 58 11.12 0.48 28.13
CA PHE A 58 11.31 1.61 29.03
C PHE A 58 10.31 1.62 30.20
N GLU A 59 9.02 1.45 29.93
CA GLU A 59 7.98 1.44 30.98
C GLU A 59 8.13 0.25 31.93
N CYS A 60 8.50 -0.93 31.40
CA CYS A 60 8.75 -2.11 32.20
C CYS A 60 9.95 -1.88 33.13
N ALA A 61 11.07 -1.41 32.57
CA ALA A 61 12.29 -1.10 33.33
C ALA A 61 12.03 -0.03 34.40
N TYR A 62 11.33 1.06 34.03
CA TYR A 62 10.98 2.15 34.95
C TYR A 62 10.14 1.66 36.14
N ARG A 63 9.28 0.65 35.92
CA ARG A 63 8.44 0.04 36.97
C ARG A 63 9.13 -1.11 37.70
N GLY A 64 10.42 -1.37 37.43
CA GLY A 64 11.19 -2.46 38.02
C GLY A 64 10.74 -3.85 37.59
N GLY A 65 10.09 -3.96 36.43
CA GLY A 65 9.65 -5.23 35.85
C GLY A 65 10.79 -6.02 35.20
N GLU A 66 10.59 -7.33 35.10
CA GLU A 66 11.49 -8.23 34.37
C GLU A 66 10.96 -8.46 32.96
N PHE A 67 11.85 -8.39 31.98
CA PHE A 67 11.61 -8.71 30.57
C PHE A 67 12.93 -9.23 29.97
N VAL A 68 12.87 -9.85 28.81
CA VAL A 68 14.09 -10.31 28.14
C VAL A 68 14.74 -9.13 27.42
N ASP A 69 15.97 -8.82 27.82
CA ASP A 69 16.75 -7.76 27.20
C ASP A 69 17.29 -8.23 25.84
N PHE A 70 17.23 -7.37 24.83
CA PHE A 70 17.70 -7.61 23.45
C PHE A 70 16.98 -8.68 22.61
N ASP A 71 16.07 -9.47 23.18
CA ASP A 71 15.20 -10.38 22.42
C ASP A 71 13.80 -9.78 22.26
N ARG A 72 13.19 -9.97 21.09
CA ARG A 72 11.79 -9.56 20.90
C ARG A 72 10.89 -10.43 21.78
N ALA A 73 9.69 -9.94 22.12
CA ALA A 73 8.65 -10.81 22.67
C ALA A 73 8.50 -12.04 21.76
N ASN A 74 8.77 -13.21 22.32
CA ASN A 74 8.79 -14.48 21.62
C ASN A 74 7.84 -15.47 22.31
N LEU A 75 7.56 -16.61 21.68
CA LEU A 75 6.60 -17.56 22.27
C LEU A 75 7.04 -18.02 23.66
N GLN A 76 8.34 -18.21 23.88
CA GLN A 76 8.88 -18.65 25.16
C GLN A 76 8.69 -17.60 26.26
N THR A 77 8.90 -16.31 25.96
CA THR A 77 8.66 -15.22 26.92
C THR A 77 7.18 -15.07 27.23
N ALA A 78 6.32 -15.15 26.20
CA ALA A 78 4.88 -15.06 26.40
C ALA A 78 4.37 -16.20 27.30
N VAL A 79 4.82 -17.44 27.05
CA VAL A 79 4.48 -18.59 27.88
C VAL A 79 4.97 -18.41 29.31
N SER A 80 6.24 -18.02 29.51
CA SER A 80 6.80 -17.88 30.87
C SER A 80 6.11 -16.78 31.70
N VAL A 81 5.66 -15.70 31.07
CA VAL A 81 5.04 -14.55 31.74
C VAL A 81 3.53 -14.76 31.95
N TRP A 82 2.82 -15.30 30.95
CA TRP A 82 1.36 -15.30 30.95
C TRP A 82 0.72 -16.64 31.35
N GLN A 83 1.43 -17.77 31.23
CA GLN A 83 0.84 -19.10 31.43
C GLN A 83 0.16 -19.26 32.79
N GLN A 84 0.84 -18.92 33.88
CA GLN A 84 0.28 -19.05 35.22
C GLN A 84 -1.00 -18.21 35.38
N THR A 85 -1.03 -17.00 34.84
CA THR A 85 -2.18 -16.09 34.96
C THR A 85 -3.35 -16.58 34.10
N ALA A 86 -3.07 -17.13 32.92
CA ALA A 86 -4.07 -17.76 32.07
C ALA A 86 -4.66 -19.03 32.72
N GLU A 87 -3.85 -19.83 33.40
CA GLU A 87 -4.31 -21.02 34.13
C GLU A 87 -5.22 -20.67 35.32
N LEU A 88 -5.05 -19.46 35.90
CA LEU A 88 -5.93 -18.94 36.96
C LEU A 88 -7.27 -18.39 36.45
N GLY A 89 -7.54 -18.45 35.15
CA GLY A 89 -8.83 -18.04 34.58
C GLY A 89 -8.86 -16.63 33.97
N ASP A 90 -7.71 -15.94 33.88
CA ASP A 90 -7.67 -14.59 33.30
C ASP A 90 -7.82 -14.63 31.77
N ALA A 91 -8.90 -14.02 31.28
CA ALA A 91 -9.28 -14.07 29.86
C ALA A 91 -8.32 -13.28 28.95
N ASP A 92 -7.72 -12.20 29.44
CA ASP A 92 -6.74 -11.42 28.67
C ASP A 92 -5.42 -12.20 28.55
N ALA A 93 -4.95 -12.85 29.62
CA ALA A 93 -3.79 -13.71 29.61
C ALA A 93 -3.96 -14.92 28.68
N MET A 94 -5.13 -15.58 28.71
CA MET A 94 -5.46 -16.65 27.76
C MET A 94 -5.43 -16.14 26.32
N ASN A 95 -6.00 -14.97 26.04
CA ASN A 95 -5.96 -14.38 24.71
C ASN A 95 -4.51 -14.07 24.27
N ILE A 96 -3.68 -13.51 25.15
CA ILE A 96 -2.26 -13.21 24.84
C ILE A 96 -1.48 -14.47 24.51
N LEU A 97 -1.69 -15.58 25.23
CA LEU A 97 -1.09 -16.87 24.87
C LEU A 97 -1.56 -17.34 23.49
N GLY A 98 -2.86 -17.24 23.21
CA GLY A 98 -3.40 -17.55 21.89
C GLY A 98 -2.74 -16.71 20.78
N GLU A 99 -2.57 -15.41 20.99
CA GLU A 99 -1.86 -14.50 20.07
C GLU A 99 -0.40 -14.94 19.87
N ALA A 100 0.29 -15.32 20.96
CA ALA A 100 1.67 -15.75 20.90
C ALA A 100 1.86 -17.02 20.03
N TYR A 101 0.97 -18.01 20.20
CA TYR A 101 0.95 -19.23 19.37
C TYR A 101 0.57 -18.93 17.92
N ALA A 102 -0.42 -18.08 17.68
CA ALA A 102 -0.87 -17.72 16.33
C ALA A 102 0.17 -16.90 15.55
N LYS A 103 0.94 -16.04 16.22
CA LYS A 103 2.00 -15.23 15.60
C LYS A 103 3.25 -16.05 15.28
N GLY A 104 3.50 -17.17 15.96
CA GLY A 104 4.76 -17.90 15.81
C GLY A 104 5.97 -17.01 16.12
N MET A 105 5.96 -16.33 17.27
CA MET A 105 6.98 -15.32 17.61
C MET A 105 8.35 -15.99 17.84
N GLY A 106 9.13 -16.19 16.76
CA GLY A 106 10.43 -16.89 16.79
C GLY A 106 10.39 -18.39 16.45
N VAL A 107 9.20 -18.96 16.23
CA VAL A 107 8.97 -20.36 15.85
C VAL A 107 7.82 -20.43 14.84
N PRO A 108 7.62 -21.53 14.08
CA PRO A 108 6.43 -21.65 13.24
C PRO A 108 5.13 -21.47 14.06
N PRO A 109 4.10 -20.78 13.52
CA PRO A 109 2.80 -20.65 14.17
C PRO A 109 2.17 -22.00 14.53
N ASP A 110 1.52 -22.07 15.68
CA ASP A 110 0.74 -23.21 16.15
C ASP A 110 -0.71 -22.80 16.33
N TYR A 111 -1.48 -22.93 15.26
CA TYR A 111 -2.88 -22.49 15.23
C TYR A 111 -3.80 -23.38 16.07
N ASP A 112 -3.44 -24.64 16.33
CA ASP A 112 -4.24 -25.54 17.16
C ASP A 112 -4.19 -25.12 18.63
N ASN A 113 -2.99 -24.85 19.16
CA ASN A 113 -2.86 -24.28 20.49
C ASN A 113 -3.46 -22.88 20.58
N ALA A 114 -3.29 -22.06 19.55
CA ALA A 114 -3.92 -20.74 19.49
C ALA A 114 -5.45 -20.83 19.62
N ARG A 115 -6.09 -21.70 18.82
CA ARG A 115 -7.53 -21.95 18.88
C ARG A 115 -7.98 -22.37 20.28
N ASN A 116 -7.29 -23.32 20.91
CA ASN A 116 -7.63 -23.79 22.25
C ASN A 116 -7.63 -22.63 23.27
N TRP A 117 -6.57 -21.83 23.27
CA TRP A 117 -6.47 -20.68 24.17
C TRP A 117 -7.52 -19.61 23.87
N PHE A 118 -7.82 -19.34 22.59
CA PHE A 118 -8.88 -18.41 22.24
C PHE A 118 -10.28 -18.91 22.62
N GLU A 119 -10.59 -20.20 22.45
CA GLU A 119 -11.88 -20.78 22.89
C GLU A 119 -12.06 -20.64 24.40
N ARG A 120 -11.01 -20.88 25.18
CA ARG A 120 -11.03 -20.68 26.64
C ARG A 120 -11.21 -19.21 27.03
N ALA A 121 -10.47 -18.32 26.37
CA ALA A 121 -10.59 -16.88 26.60
C ALA A 121 -12.00 -16.36 26.23
N ALA A 122 -12.57 -16.84 25.12
CA ALA A 122 -13.92 -16.50 24.68
C ALA A 122 -14.97 -17.00 25.68
N ALA A 123 -14.83 -18.23 26.19
CA ALA A 123 -15.70 -18.77 27.24
C ALA A 123 -15.61 -17.97 28.56
N ALA A 124 -14.46 -17.36 28.84
CA ALA A 124 -14.25 -16.43 29.94
C ALA A 124 -14.70 -14.97 29.64
N GLY A 125 -15.33 -14.73 28.48
CA GLY A 125 -15.90 -13.43 28.10
C GLY A 125 -14.98 -12.51 27.29
N SER A 126 -13.84 -12.98 26.78
CA SER A 126 -12.95 -12.17 25.96
C SER A 126 -13.49 -11.95 24.54
N ARG A 127 -13.91 -10.71 24.26
CA ARG A 127 -14.33 -10.28 22.91
C ARG A 127 -13.19 -10.30 21.90
N LYS A 128 -11.95 -10.03 22.34
CA LYS A 128 -10.75 -10.12 21.50
C LYS A 128 -10.53 -11.56 21.02
N ALA A 129 -10.72 -12.53 21.91
CA ALA A 129 -10.59 -13.94 21.57
C ALA A 129 -11.66 -14.40 20.58
N LEU A 130 -12.91 -13.93 20.72
CA LEU A 130 -13.96 -14.18 19.73
C LEU A 130 -13.58 -13.65 18.34
N GLN A 131 -13.04 -12.43 18.25
CA GLN A 131 -12.52 -11.89 16.98
C GLN A 131 -11.38 -12.75 16.41
N ASN A 132 -10.43 -13.16 17.26
CA ASN A 132 -9.33 -14.03 16.85
C ASN A 132 -9.81 -15.42 16.39
N LEU A 133 -10.86 -15.98 17.00
CA LEU A 133 -11.49 -17.23 16.53
C LEU A 133 -12.15 -17.05 15.17
N GLY A 134 -12.91 -15.97 14.99
CA GLY A 134 -13.51 -15.66 13.70
C GLY A 134 -12.45 -15.59 12.59
N HIS A 135 -11.31 -14.99 12.89
CA HIS A 135 -10.17 -14.92 11.98
C HIS A 135 -9.59 -16.29 11.60
N LEU A 136 -9.42 -17.20 12.56
CA LEU A 136 -8.93 -18.56 12.28
C LEU A 136 -9.85 -19.31 11.33
N TYR A 137 -11.17 -19.24 11.53
CA TYR A 137 -12.16 -19.89 10.67
C TYR A 137 -12.32 -19.22 9.32
N GLU A 138 -12.23 -17.89 9.22
CA GLU A 138 -12.32 -17.19 7.94
C GLU A 138 -11.18 -17.58 6.99
N ASN A 139 -9.97 -17.75 7.54
CA ASN A 139 -8.75 -17.99 6.77
C ASN A 139 -8.30 -19.46 6.74
N GLY A 140 -9.02 -20.35 7.42
CA GLY A 140 -8.65 -21.76 7.51
C GLY A 140 -7.29 -22.00 8.20
N LEU A 141 -6.98 -21.23 9.25
CA LEU A 141 -5.71 -21.32 9.97
C LEU A 141 -5.82 -22.35 11.10
N GLY A 142 -5.23 -23.54 10.90
CA GLY A 142 -5.35 -24.67 11.84
C GLY A 142 -6.74 -25.28 11.90
N VAL A 143 -7.68 -24.83 11.07
CA VAL A 143 -9.05 -25.33 10.90
C VAL A 143 -9.42 -25.28 9.42
N GLU A 144 -10.44 -26.03 9.02
CA GLU A 144 -11.04 -25.81 7.70
C GLU A 144 -11.72 -24.42 7.66
N ALA A 145 -11.62 -23.74 6.52
CA ALA A 145 -12.21 -22.42 6.37
C ALA A 145 -13.75 -22.51 6.43
N ASP A 146 -14.36 -21.77 7.37
CA ASP A 146 -15.81 -21.73 7.57
C ASP A 146 -16.25 -20.28 7.82
N ARG A 147 -16.78 -19.66 6.75
CA ARG A 147 -17.24 -18.27 6.77
C ARG A 147 -18.47 -18.07 7.65
N THR A 148 -19.33 -19.07 7.78
CA THR A 148 -20.55 -18.99 8.60
C THR A 148 -20.16 -18.95 10.07
N ARG A 149 -19.27 -19.84 10.47
CA ARG A 149 -18.78 -19.88 11.85
C ARG A 149 -17.92 -18.68 12.20
N ALA A 150 -17.13 -18.17 11.25
CA ALA A 150 -16.42 -16.91 11.43
C ALA A 150 -17.39 -15.74 11.72
N LEU A 151 -18.46 -15.64 10.94
CA LEU A 151 -19.51 -14.63 11.12
C LEU A 151 -20.19 -14.70 12.49
N GLU A 152 -20.47 -15.91 12.97
CA GLU A 152 -21.05 -16.11 14.30
C GLU A 152 -20.12 -15.57 15.41
N TYR A 153 -18.82 -15.84 15.33
CA TYR A 153 -17.87 -15.31 16.30
C TYR A 153 -17.74 -13.78 16.24
N PHE A 154 -17.73 -13.19 15.05
CA PHE A 154 -17.68 -11.73 14.89
C PHE A 154 -18.92 -11.05 15.46
N ARG A 155 -20.11 -11.62 15.24
CA ARG A 155 -21.37 -11.12 15.83
C ARG A 155 -21.35 -11.21 17.36
N GLN A 156 -20.87 -12.31 17.92
CA GLN A 156 -20.73 -12.48 19.36
C GLN A 156 -19.77 -11.45 19.97
N ALA A 157 -18.67 -11.14 19.29
CA ALA A 157 -17.72 -10.14 19.75
C ALA A 157 -18.32 -8.72 19.81
N LEU A 158 -19.27 -8.39 18.94
CA LEU A 158 -20.01 -7.13 18.96
C LEU A 158 -21.03 -7.01 20.11
N GLY A 159 -21.36 -8.13 20.75
CA GLY A 159 -22.43 -8.18 21.75
C GLY A 159 -23.84 -8.27 21.16
N GLU A 160 -23.97 -8.48 19.84
CA GLU A 160 -25.27 -8.66 19.18
C GLU A 160 -25.74 -10.12 19.15
N ARG A 161 -27.05 -10.32 19.30
CA ARG A 161 -27.75 -11.62 19.13
C ARG A 161 -28.72 -11.62 17.92
N GLY A 162 -28.57 -10.69 16.96
CA GLY A 162 -29.54 -10.44 15.88
C GLY A 162 -29.01 -10.60 14.45
N GLU A 163 -29.92 -10.74 13.49
CA GLU A 163 -29.67 -11.06 12.07
C GLU A 163 -29.30 -9.86 11.17
N SER A 164 -29.21 -8.63 11.71
CA SER A 164 -29.13 -7.38 10.92
C SER A 164 -27.78 -7.11 10.22
N LEU A 165 -26.73 -7.86 10.56
CA LEU A 165 -25.37 -7.70 10.04
C LEU A 165 -25.11 -8.68 8.89
N VAL A 166 -24.85 -8.18 7.69
CA VAL A 166 -24.52 -8.99 6.51
C VAL A 166 -23.04 -8.82 6.20
N TYR A 167 -22.29 -9.91 6.08
CA TYR A 167 -20.95 -9.86 5.53
C TYR A 167 -21.02 -10.02 4.01
N SER A 168 -20.50 -9.03 3.29
CA SER A 168 -20.39 -9.08 1.84
C SER A 168 -19.12 -9.82 1.45
N SER A 169 -19.23 -11.03 0.90
CA SER A 169 -18.17 -11.55 0.03
C SER A 169 -18.60 -12.34 -1.21
N ASP A 170 -19.80 -12.95 -1.33
CA ASP A 170 -20.04 -13.85 -2.49
C ASP A 170 -21.37 -13.73 -3.27
N ALA A 171 -22.52 -13.36 -2.69
CA ALA A 171 -23.81 -13.51 -3.40
C ALA A 171 -24.07 -12.47 -4.51
N VAL A 172 -23.52 -11.26 -4.38
CA VAL A 172 -23.64 -10.19 -5.40
C VAL A 172 -22.68 -10.41 -6.57
N ASN A 173 -21.63 -11.21 -6.37
CA ASN A 173 -20.53 -11.34 -7.32
C ASN A 173 -20.88 -12.19 -8.57
N ALA A 174 -21.78 -13.17 -8.49
CA ALA A 174 -21.95 -14.15 -9.59
C ALA A 174 -22.77 -13.66 -10.81
N GLN A 175 -23.65 -12.66 -10.63
CA GLN A 175 -24.42 -12.08 -11.74
C GLN A 175 -23.69 -10.89 -12.34
N ALA A 176 -23.10 -10.03 -11.51
CA ALA A 176 -22.26 -8.92 -11.95
C ALA A 176 -21.06 -9.39 -12.80
N LEU A 177 -20.44 -10.54 -12.44
CA LEU A 177 -19.36 -11.15 -13.24
C LEU A 177 -19.79 -11.51 -14.66
N ARG A 178 -21.06 -11.90 -14.88
CA ARG A 178 -21.55 -12.31 -16.21
C ARG A 178 -21.76 -11.11 -17.12
N ASP A 179 -22.35 -10.05 -16.57
CA ASP A 179 -22.63 -8.82 -17.30
C ASP A 179 -21.32 -8.04 -17.60
N GLU A 180 -20.35 -8.10 -16.69
CA GLU A 180 -19.01 -7.51 -16.86
C GLU A 180 -18.16 -8.26 -17.91
N LEU A 181 -18.26 -9.59 -17.98
CA LEU A 181 -17.61 -10.40 -19.01
C LEU A 181 -18.09 -10.02 -20.42
N GLU A 182 -19.35 -9.63 -20.55
CA GLU A 182 -19.93 -9.17 -21.82
C GLU A 182 -19.45 -7.77 -22.19
N GLN A 183 -19.41 -6.83 -21.22
CA GLN A 183 -18.89 -5.48 -21.46
C GLN A 183 -17.39 -5.45 -21.80
N LEU A 184 -16.57 -6.27 -21.13
CA LEU A 184 -15.14 -6.38 -21.43
C LEU A 184 -14.88 -6.98 -22.81
N ARG A 185 -15.73 -7.91 -23.28
CA ARG A 185 -15.66 -8.42 -24.66
C ARG A 185 -15.94 -7.31 -25.66
N LEU A 186 -16.93 -6.46 -25.39
CA LEU A 186 -17.29 -5.34 -26.26
C LEU A 186 -16.18 -4.28 -26.32
N SER A 187 -15.58 -3.92 -25.18
CA SER A 187 -14.46 -2.96 -25.13
C SER A 187 -13.20 -3.47 -25.85
N SER A 188 -12.84 -4.74 -25.64
CA SER A 188 -11.70 -5.34 -26.36
C SER A 188 -11.93 -5.43 -27.87
N GLN A 189 -13.17 -5.68 -28.29
CA GLN A 189 -13.55 -5.63 -29.71
C GLN A 189 -13.46 -4.21 -30.27
N GLN A 190 -13.89 -3.20 -29.51
CA GLN A 190 -13.78 -1.79 -29.91
C GLN A 190 -12.33 -1.34 -30.07
N GLN A 191 -11.45 -1.64 -29.11
CA GLN A 191 -10.02 -1.28 -29.22
C GLN A 191 -9.32 -1.97 -30.38
N LYS A 192 -9.67 -3.23 -30.66
CA LYS A 192 -9.16 -3.96 -31.85
C LYS A 192 -9.67 -3.32 -33.14
N ALA A 193 -10.94 -2.92 -33.17
CA ALA A 193 -11.52 -2.23 -34.33
C ALA A 193 -10.87 -0.85 -34.55
N GLU A 194 -10.59 -0.10 -33.49
CA GLU A 194 -9.90 1.20 -33.57
C GLU A 194 -8.46 1.06 -34.08
N LEU A 195 -7.71 0.07 -33.58
CA LEU A 195 -6.35 -0.22 -34.06
C LEU A 195 -6.36 -0.69 -35.54
N GLN A 196 -7.36 -1.49 -35.93
CA GLN A 196 -7.54 -1.89 -37.33
C GLN A 196 -7.90 -0.69 -38.22
N ALA A 197 -8.77 0.20 -37.76
CA ALA A 197 -9.15 1.41 -38.50
C ALA A 197 -7.94 2.34 -38.71
N LEU A 198 -7.12 2.54 -37.67
CA LEU A 198 -5.89 3.35 -37.77
C LEU A 198 -4.87 2.72 -38.74
N LYS A 199 -4.72 1.39 -38.73
CA LYS A 199 -3.87 0.68 -39.71
C LYS A 199 -4.39 0.83 -41.14
N GLN A 200 -5.70 0.67 -41.35
CA GLN A 200 -6.33 0.87 -42.66
C GLN A 200 -6.18 2.31 -43.15
N GLN A 201 -6.28 3.30 -42.26
CA GLN A 201 -6.09 4.71 -42.61
C GLN A 201 -4.63 5.02 -42.98
N ALA A 202 -3.66 4.39 -42.32
CA ALA A 202 -2.26 4.48 -42.70
C ALA A 202 -1.99 3.82 -44.05
N GLU A 203 -2.53 2.62 -44.30
CA GLU A 203 -2.40 1.89 -45.57
C GLU A 203 -3.05 2.64 -46.74
N SER A 204 -4.26 3.21 -46.55
CA SER A 204 -4.91 4.01 -47.58
C SER A 204 -4.15 5.29 -47.88
N GLY A 205 -3.62 5.94 -46.84
CA GLY A 205 -2.74 7.11 -46.99
C GLY A 205 -1.46 6.79 -47.77
N GLU A 206 -0.85 5.63 -47.53
CA GLU A 206 0.32 5.17 -48.28
C GLU A 206 0.00 4.88 -49.76
N ALA A 207 -1.18 4.31 -50.05
CA ALA A 207 -1.64 4.09 -51.42
C ALA A 207 -1.87 5.42 -52.17
N GLU A 208 -2.59 6.36 -51.56
CA GLU A 208 -2.78 7.71 -52.11
C GLU A 208 -1.46 8.45 -52.33
N LEU A 209 -0.52 8.33 -51.38
CA LEU A 209 0.82 8.90 -51.50
C LEU A 209 1.58 8.27 -52.67
N GLY A 210 1.42 6.96 -52.89
CA GLY A 210 1.96 6.24 -54.04
C GLY A 210 1.41 6.77 -55.37
N GLU A 211 0.09 6.94 -55.47
CA GLU A 211 -0.58 7.49 -56.65
C GLU A 211 -0.19 8.95 -56.92
N ALA A 212 -0.17 9.79 -55.88
CA ALA A 212 0.27 11.18 -55.96
C ALA A 212 1.73 11.28 -56.43
N ARG A 213 2.62 10.41 -55.93
CA ARG A 213 4.02 10.32 -56.40
C ARG A 213 4.10 9.85 -57.86
N ALA A 214 3.26 8.91 -58.29
CA ALA A 214 3.23 8.46 -59.67
C ALA A 214 2.71 9.55 -60.62
N ALA A 215 1.65 10.26 -60.23
CA ALA A 215 1.12 11.41 -60.95
C ALA A 215 2.15 12.53 -61.06
N LEU A 216 2.85 12.86 -59.96
CA LEU A 216 3.94 13.83 -59.96
C LEU A 216 5.09 13.41 -60.88
N ARG A 217 5.46 12.11 -60.92
CA ARG A 217 6.47 11.60 -61.87
C ARG A 217 6.05 11.79 -63.31
N LYS A 218 4.78 11.50 -63.64
CA LYS A 218 4.23 11.68 -64.99
C LYS A 218 4.19 13.16 -65.38
N LEU A 219 3.71 14.02 -64.49
CA LEU A 219 3.66 15.46 -64.69
C LEU A 219 5.06 16.06 -64.86
N ARG A 220 6.05 15.61 -64.07
CA ARG A 220 7.45 15.99 -64.25
C ARG A 220 8.01 15.53 -65.60
N ALA A 221 7.70 14.31 -66.05
CA ALA A 221 8.14 13.81 -67.35
C ALA A 221 7.53 14.60 -68.51
N GLU A 222 6.23 14.91 -68.43
CA GLU A 222 5.53 15.77 -69.40
C GLU A 222 6.10 17.20 -69.40
N TYR A 223 6.36 17.77 -68.22
CA TYR A 223 7.04 19.06 -68.08
C TYR A 223 8.41 19.06 -68.76
N GLN A 224 9.24 18.03 -68.54
CA GLN A 224 10.57 17.92 -69.17
C GLN A 224 10.49 17.73 -70.69
N GLN A 225 9.62 16.84 -71.18
CA GLN A 225 9.45 16.61 -72.62
C GLN A 225 8.92 17.85 -73.34
N LEU A 226 7.99 18.58 -72.72
CA LEU A 226 7.48 19.83 -73.26
C LEU A 226 8.59 20.88 -73.31
N LYS A 227 9.43 20.94 -72.27
CA LYS A 227 10.55 21.89 -72.14
C LYS A 227 11.63 21.64 -73.19
N GLU A 228 11.95 20.38 -73.46
CA GLU A 228 12.88 19.96 -74.51
C GLU A 228 12.34 20.24 -75.92
N ARG A 229 11.02 20.07 -76.15
CA ARG A 229 10.36 20.33 -77.45
C ARG A 229 10.26 21.81 -77.81
N THR A 230 10.09 22.71 -76.83
CA THR A 230 9.95 24.16 -77.05
C THR A 230 11.28 24.91 -77.04
N GLY A 231 12.39 24.22 -77.33
CA GLY A 231 13.77 24.71 -77.21
C GLY A 231 13.93 26.23 -77.42
N GLY A 232 14.07 26.96 -76.31
CA GLY A 232 14.66 28.31 -76.27
C GLY A 232 13.91 29.48 -76.92
N GLU A 233 12.76 29.32 -77.57
CA GLU A 233 12.09 30.48 -78.22
C GLU A 233 11.08 31.21 -77.31
N GLN A 234 11.36 32.51 -77.15
CA GLN A 234 10.74 33.47 -76.24
C GLN A 234 9.36 33.93 -76.72
N GLN A 235 8.31 33.14 -76.50
CA GLN A 235 6.94 33.67 -76.48
C GLN A 235 6.50 33.92 -75.03
N ALA A 236 6.12 35.17 -74.71
CA ALA A 236 5.64 35.56 -73.39
C ALA A 236 4.41 34.75 -72.93
N GLU A 237 3.61 34.26 -73.87
CA GLU A 237 2.48 33.35 -73.60
C GLU A 237 2.93 31.98 -73.05
N ILE A 238 4.06 31.45 -73.56
CA ILE A 238 4.63 30.17 -73.11
C ILE A 238 5.24 30.31 -71.70
N GLN A 239 5.85 31.46 -71.37
CA GLN A 239 6.36 31.75 -70.02
C GLN A 239 5.25 31.81 -68.96
N GLY A 240 4.06 32.32 -69.31
CA GLY A 240 2.90 32.33 -68.41
C GLY A 240 2.43 30.92 -68.05
N VAL A 241 2.45 30.01 -69.03
CA VAL A 241 2.10 28.59 -68.85
C VAL A 241 3.16 27.87 -68.00
N TRP A 242 4.46 28.14 -68.22
CA TRP A 242 5.54 27.58 -67.39
C TRP A 242 5.38 27.92 -65.91
N ARG A 243 5.09 29.18 -65.59
CA ARG A 243 4.90 29.63 -64.21
C ARG A 243 3.72 28.95 -63.52
N ILE A 244 2.63 28.71 -64.26
CA ILE A 244 1.46 28.00 -63.74
C ILE A 244 1.79 26.52 -63.49
N LEU A 245 2.51 25.87 -64.42
CA LEU A 245 2.90 24.47 -64.26
C LEU A 245 3.91 24.27 -63.12
N GLU A 246 4.87 25.19 -62.97
CA GLU A 246 5.84 25.17 -61.87
C GLU A 246 5.18 25.40 -60.52
N GLU A 247 4.20 26.29 -60.45
CA GLU A 247 3.40 26.51 -59.24
C GLU A 247 2.55 25.28 -58.90
N GLN A 248 1.93 24.65 -59.90
CA GLN A 248 1.21 23.38 -59.71
C GLN A 248 2.13 22.26 -59.23
N LEU A 249 3.36 22.18 -59.77
CA LEU A 249 4.36 21.20 -59.34
C LEU A 249 4.78 21.43 -57.88
N ARG A 250 5.02 22.69 -57.49
CA ARG A 250 5.33 23.08 -56.11
C ARG A 250 4.18 22.77 -55.15
N GLN A 251 2.94 23.05 -55.54
CA GLN A 251 1.77 22.73 -54.73
C GLN A 251 1.65 21.23 -54.51
N GLN A 252 1.77 20.42 -55.56
CA GLN A 252 1.74 18.95 -55.43
C GLN A 252 2.89 18.40 -54.59
N GLU A 253 4.10 18.98 -54.68
CA GLU A 253 5.23 18.61 -53.84
C GLU A 253 5.00 18.94 -52.35
N ALA A 254 4.41 20.10 -52.05
CA ALA A 254 4.05 20.51 -50.69
C ALA A 254 2.93 19.63 -50.09
N ASP A 255 1.94 19.27 -50.89
CA ASP A 255 0.85 18.37 -50.48
C ASP A 255 1.38 16.97 -50.15
N ILE A 256 2.32 16.46 -50.95
CA ILE A 256 3.00 15.18 -50.71
C ILE A 256 3.81 15.21 -49.41
N LEU A 257 4.50 16.32 -49.11
CA LEU A 257 5.24 16.48 -47.85
C LEU A 257 4.31 16.55 -46.63
N THR A 258 3.17 17.23 -46.78
CA THR A 258 2.16 17.33 -45.72
C THR A 258 1.56 15.96 -45.41
N LYS A 259 1.13 15.21 -46.43
CA LYS A 259 0.63 13.83 -46.30
C LYS A 259 1.67 12.89 -45.71
N GLN A 260 2.96 13.05 -46.05
CA GLN A 260 4.05 12.28 -45.41
C GLN A 260 4.15 12.54 -43.91
N GLY A 261 4.05 13.81 -43.49
CA GLY A 261 4.07 14.18 -42.07
C GLY A 261 2.87 13.61 -41.30
N GLU A 262 1.69 13.55 -41.92
CA GLU A 262 0.49 12.96 -41.32
C GLU A 262 0.64 11.44 -41.11
N ILE A 263 1.17 10.72 -42.11
CA ILE A 263 1.45 9.27 -42.01
C ILE A 263 2.49 9.00 -40.93
N GLU A 264 3.54 9.82 -40.83
CA GLU A 264 4.58 9.64 -39.80
C GLU A 264 4.04 9.87 -38.37
N ARG A 265 3.15 10.84 -38.18
CA ARG A 265 2.44 11.02 -36.88
C ARG A 265 1.56 9.83 -36.54
N LEU A 266 0.85 9.27 -37.53
CA LEU A 266 0.05 8.05 -37.33
C LEU A 266 0.95 6.88 -36.93
N ARG A 267 2.12 6.71 -37.57
CA ARG A 267 3.12 5.70 -37.20
C ARG A 267 3.66 5.91 -35.79
N GLN A 268 4.02 7.12 -35.42
CA GLN A 268 4.47 7.44 -34.06
C GLN A 268 3.36 7.18 -33.02
N GLY A 269 2.10 7.45 -33.34
CA GLY A 269 0.96 7.10 -32.48
C GLY A 269 0.73 5.59 -32.36
N ILE A 270 0.99 4.83 -33.43
CA ILE A 270 0.98 3.36 -33.42
C ILE A 270 2.16 2.82 -32.59
N ASP A 271 3.36 3.38 -32.74
CA ASP A 271 4.58 2.97 -32.04
C ASP A 271 4.55 3.33 -30.55
N ALA A 272 4.06 4.51 -30.17
CA ALA A 272 3.91 4.90 -28.77
C ALA A 272 2.90 4.02 -28.02
N ARG A 273 1.88 3.48 -28.72
CA ARG A 273 0.94 2.49 -28.17
C ARG A 273 1.53 1.06 -28.16
N GLN A 274 2.66 0.83 -28.83
CA GLN A 274 3.34 -0.46 -28.91
C GLN A 274 4.66 -0.54 -28.11
N ASN A 275 5.32 0.58 -27.82
CA ASN A 275 6.63 0.67 -27.15
C ASN A 275 6.69 1.85 -26.13
N PRO A 276 6.41 1.60 -24.84
CA PRO A 276 6.49 2.60 -23.76
C PRO A 276 7.94 2.92 -23.32
N ALA A 277 8.11 3.97 -22.51
CA ALA A 277 9.43 4.52 -22.14
C ALA A 277 10.28 3.57 -21.25
N PRO A 278 11.62 3.55 -21.41
CA PRO A 278 12.49 2.61 -20.70
C PRO A 278 12.84 3.06 -19.28
N TYR A 279 13.06 2.10 -18.38
CA TYR A 279 13.48 2.31 -16.99
C TYR A 279 15.01 2.43 -16.89
N VAL A 280 15.54 3.51 -16.30
CA VAL A 280 16.99 3.78 -16.26
C VAL A 280 17.49 3.84 -14.83
N GLN A 281 18.52 3.05 -14.53
CA GLN A 281 19.26 3.07 -13.27
C GLN A 281 20.65 3.66 -13.50
N LEU A 282 20.98 4.72 -12.76
CA LEU A 282 22.30 5.37 -12.81
C LEU A 282 23.18 4.83 -11.69
N GLY A 283 24.33 4.26 -12.06
CA GLY A 283 25.42 3.98 -11.14
C GLY A 283 26.56 5.00 -11.27
N PRO A 284 27.62 4.85 -10.48
CA PRO A 284 28.73 5.80 -10.45
C PRO A 284 29.50 5.90 -11.78
N GLU A 285 29.51 4.83 -12.58
CA GLU A 285 30.25 4.76 -13.85
C GLU A 285 29.44 4.20 -15.03
N LEU A 286 28.36 3.48 -14.75
CA LEU A 286 27.49 2.86 -15.75
C LEU A 286 26.05 3.31 -15.56
N ALA A 287 25.31 3.43 -16.64
CA ALA A 287 23.86 3.56 -16.66
C ALA A 287 23.28 2.26 -17.21
N LEU A 288 22.37 1.63 -16.47
CA LEU A 288 21.65 0.42 -16.86
C LEU A 288 20.22 0.81 -17.26
N THR A 289 19.86 0.60 -18.51
CA THR A 289 18.53 0.87 -19.06
C THR A 289 17.79 -0.44 -19.31
N LEU A 290 16.57 -0.56 -18.85
CA LEU A 290 15.68 -1.70 -19.07
C LEU A 290 14.52 -1.24 -19.98
N GLU A 291 14.47 -1.79 -21.18
CA GLU A 291 13.53 -1.40 -22.24
C GLU A 291 12.27 -2.28 -22.23
N ARG A 292 12.40 -3.55 -21.84
CA ARG A 292 11.28 -4.48 -21.69
C ARG A 292 11.51 -5.43 -20.53
N PRO A 293 10.48 -5.82 -19.77
CA PRO A 293 9.11 -5.27 -19.79
C PRO A 293 9.07 -3.80 -19.35
N GLU A 294 7.94 -3.12 -19.57
CA GLU A 294 7.72 -1.79 -18.98
C GLU A 294 7.81 -1.91 -17.45
N ILE A 295 8.75 -1.19 -16.85
CA ILE A 295 8.95 -1.16 -15.41
C ILE A 295 8.39 0.16 -14.89
N LEU A 296 7.40 0.03 -14.02
CA LEU A 296 6.68 1.14 -13.43
C LEU A 296 7.28 1.47 -12.06
N PRO A 297 7.49 2.75 -11.75
CA PRO A 297 7.80 3.14 -10.38
C PRO A 297 6.61 2.79 -9.46
N ALA A 298 6.91 2.29 -8.27
CA ALA A 298 5.92 1.92 -7.27
C ALA A 298 6.40 2.27 -5.86
N ARG A 299 5.49 2.31 -4.88
CA ARG A 299 5.81 2.55 -3.45
C ARG A 299 6.54 1.36 -2.79
N GLY A 300 7.57 0.83 -3.42
CA GLY A 300 8.39 -0.33 -3.01
C GLY A 300 9.42 -0.62 -4.11
N ARG A 301 9.73 -1.88 -4.37
CA ARG A 301 10.46 -2.26 -5.60
C ARG A 301 9.64 -1.84 -6.83
N PRO A 302 10.27 -1.27 -7.88
CA PRO A 302 9.63 -1.05 -9.18
C PRO A 302 8.97 -2.32 -9.68
N VAL A 303 7.87 -2.21 -10.42
CA VAL A 303 7.07 -3.37 -10.84
C VAL A 303 6.97 -3.46 -12.34
N ALA A 304 7.11 -4.67 -12.87
CA ALA A 304 6.71 -4.99 -14.21
C ALA A 304 5.58 -6.03 -14.20
N PHE A 305 4.66 -5.91 -15.17
CA PHE A 305 3.56 -6.84 -15.36
C PHE A 305 3.76 -7.68 -16.63
N VAL A 306 3.42 -8.96 -16.55
CA VAL A 306 3.47 -9.90 -17.69
C VAL A 306 2.06 -10.41 -18.01
N ALA A 307 1.71 -10.55 -19.28
CA ALA A 307 0.38 -11.02 -19.68
C ALA A 307 0.06 -12.43 -19.13
N GLU A 308 -1.21 -12.65 -18.77
CA GLU A 308 -1.69 -13.93 -18.25
C GLU A 308 -1.45 -15.08 -19.25
N GLY A 309 -0.86 -16.18 -18.78
CA GLY A 309 -0.54 -17.37 -19.59
C GLY A 309 0.88 -17.42 -20.16
N GLN A 310 1.67 -16.35 -20.09
CA GLN A 310 3.09 -16.39 -20.42
C GLN A 310 3.90 -17.09 -19.30
N ARG A 311 4.68 -18.11 -19.68
CA ARG A 311 5.60 -18.85 -18.78
C ARG A 311 7.02 -18.29 -18.80
N SER A 312 7.35 -17.55 -19.85
CA SER A 312 8.62 -16.85 -20.01
C SER A 312 8.37 -15.45 -20.57
N PHE A 313 9.24 -14.52 -20.21
CA PHE A 313 9.18 -13.14 -20.69
C PHE A 313 10.57 -12.67 -21.10
N GLU A 314 10.59 -11.76 -22.08
CA GLU A 314 11.80 -11.18 -22.63
C GLU A 314 12.21 -9.96 -21.80
N LEU A 315 13.40 -10.04 -21.18
CA LEU A 315 14.02 -8.91 -20.51
C LEU A 315 15.09 -8.32 -21.44
N ARG A 316 14.86 -7.10 -21.88
CA ARG A 316 15.75 -6.37 -22.79
C ARG A 316 16.23 -5.09 -22.15
N GLY A 317 17.51 -4.78 -22.32
CA GLY A 317 18.10 -3.57 -21.79
C GLY A 317 19.45 -3.23 -22.43
N SER A 318 20.08 -2.18 -21.91
CA SER A 318 21.39 -1.70 -22.35
C SER A 318 22.21 -1.14 -21.18
N VAL A 319 23.54 -1.20 -21.31
CA VAL A 319 24.50 -0.61 -20.38
C VAL A 319 25.30 0.46 -21.11
N THR A 320 25.33 1.66 -20.56
CA THR A 320 26.00 2.83 -21.15
C THR A 320 27.01 3.44 -20.18
N PRO A 321 28.25 3.74 -20.60
CA PRO A 321 28.84 3.40 -21.89
C PRO A 321 29.24 1.92 -21.98
N ALA A 322 28.94 1.27 -23.10
CA ALA A 322 29.21 -0.16 -23.33
C ALA A 322 30.69 -0.53 -23.11
N SER A 323 31.61 0.38 -23.45
CA SER A 323 33.06 0.20 -23.30
C SER A 323 33.54 0.12 -21.85
N ALA A 324 32.76 0.61 -20.88
CA ALA A 324 33.12 0.58 -19.47
C ALA A 324 32.56 -0.65 -18.74
N ALA A 325 31.65 -1.41 -19.36
CA ALA A 325 31.05 -2.60 -18.76
C ALA A 325 31.98 -3.81 -18.86
N GLN A 326 32.22 -4.48 -17.73
CA GLN A 326 32.98 -5.73 -17.66
C GLN A 326 32.06 -6.96 -17.74
N SER A 327 30.95 -6.93 -17.01
CA SER A 327 30.03 -8.05 -16.92
C SER A 327 28.60 -7.58 -16.61
N LEU A 328 27.63 -8.43 -16.97
CA LEU A 328 26.23 -8.29 -16.60
C LEU A 328 25.77 -9.62 -16.01
N SER A 329 25.03 -9.55 -14.91
CA SER A 329 24.36 -10.71 -14.33
C SER A 329 22.90 -10.41 -14.03
N ILE A 330 22.06 -11.44 -14.14
CA ILE A 330 20.63 -11.39 -13.85
C ILE A 330 20.33 -12.52 -12.88
N ASP A 331 19.88 -12.19 -11.67
CA ASP A 331 19.73 -13.11 -10.53
C ASP A 331 21.00 -13.95 -10.25
N GLY A 332 22.16 -13.32 -10.41
CA GLY A 332 23.48 -13.96 -10.23
C GLY A 332 23.93 -14.84 -11.41
N VAL A 333 23.12 -14.97 -12.46
CA VAL A 333 23.48 -15.70 -13.69
C VAL A 333 24.08 -14.73 -14.70
N ALA A 334 25.29 -15.02 -15.20
CA ALA A 334 25.96 -14.18 -16.18
C ALA A 334 25.18 -14.12 -17.51
N VAL A 335 25.00 -12.91 -18.05
CA VAL A 335 24.32 -12.65 -19.31
C VAL A 335 25.27 -11.93 -20.27
N ALA A 336 25.29 -12.38 -21.52
CA ALA A 336 26.16 -11.79 -22.54
C ALA A 336 25.70 -10.37 -22.91
N LEU A 337 26.62 -9.41 -22.80
CA LEU A 337 26.50 -8.06 -23.36
C LEU A 337 26.97 -8.08 -24.82
N ARG A 338 26.21 -7.42 -25.69
CA ARG A 338 26.62 -7.17 -27.08
C ARG A 338 27.58 -5.98 -27.14
N GLU A 339 28.27 -5.85 -28.27
CA GLU A 339 29.24 -4.76 -28.50
C GLU A 339 28.63 -3.36 -28.38
N ASP A 340 27.33 -3.22 -28.66
CA ASP A 340 26.55 -1.98 -28.52
C ASP A 340 26.06 -1.74 -27.08
N GLY A 341 26.44 -2.59 -26.13
CA GLY A 341 26.02 -2.52 -24.73
C GLY A 341 24.63 -3.09 -24.47
N THR A 342 23.94 -3.64 -25.48
CA THR A 342 22.60 -4.22 -25.29
C THR A 342 22.65 -5.66 -24.81
N PHE A 343 21.59 -6.08 -24.11
CA PHE A 343 21.38 -7.45 -23.69
C PHE A 343 19.92 -7.85 -23.84
N ASN A 344 19.70 -9.15 -24.00
CA ASN A 344 18.39 -9.75 -24.05
C ASN A 344 18.44 -11.15 -23.42
N THR A 345 17.50 -11.46 -22.54
CA THR A 345 17.37 -12.77 -21.92
C THR A 345 15.90 -13.17 -21.77
N LEU A 346 15.65 -14.47 -21.72
CA LEU A 346 14.35 -15.01 -21.35
C LEU A 346 14.37 -15.40 -19.88
N LEU A 347 13.41 -14.89 -19.13
CA LEU A 347 13.24 -15.20 -17.72
C LEU A 347 11.93 -15.97 -17.53
N ASN A 348 11.99 -17.06 -16.76
CA ASN A 348 10.82 -17.88 -16.45
C ASN A 348 10.04 -17.31 -15.27
N LEU A 349 8.71 -17.43 -15.32
CA LEU A 349 7.81 -16.99 -14.26
C LEU A 349 6.93 -18.15 -13.77
N ASP A 350 7.53 -19.02 -12.96
CA ASP A 350 6.84 -20.19 -12.41
C ASP A 350 5.87 -19.81 -11.28
N MET A 351 6.17 -18.71 -10.57
CA MET A 351 5.39 -18.17 -9.46
C MET A 351 4.46 -17.01 -9.91
N PRO A 352 3.49 -16.57 -9.09
CA PRO A 352 2.65 -15.40 -9.37
C PRO A 352 3.45 -14.09 -9.46
N GLN A 353 4.55 -14.03 -8.71
CA GLN A 353 5.52 -12.93 -8.72
C GLN A 353 6.94 -13.47 -8.50
N ARG A 354 7.95 -12.76 -9.03
CA ARG A 354 9.39 -13.06 -8.92
C ARG A 354 10.16 -11.76 -8.80
N SER A 355 11.09 -11.67 -7.84
CA SER A 355 12.06 -10.58 -7.82
C SER A 355 13.15 -10.82 -8.86
N VAL A 356 13.55 -9.78 -9.58
CA VAL A 356 14.61 -9.83 -10.59
C VAL A 356 15.66 -8.77 -10.24
N ALA A 357 16.92 -9.18 -10.13
CA ALA A 357 18.05 -8.29 -9.91
C ALA A 357 18.98 -8.31 -11.13
N VAL A 358 19.20 -7.16 -11.75
CA VAL A 358 20.12 -6.96 -12.87
C VAL A 358 21.31 -6.15 -12.38
N ILE A 359 22.52 -6.72 -12.46
CA ILE A 359 23.75 -6.11 -11.95
C ILE A 359 24.75 -6.01 -13.10
N ALA A 360 25.15 -4.78 -13.41
CA ALA A 360 26.24 -4.48 -14.33
C ALA A 360 27.48 -4.06 -13.53
N THR A 361 28.63 -4.65 -13.81
CA THR A 361 29.90 -4.34 -13.15
C THR A 361 30.81 -3.62 -14.12
N SER A 362 31.41 -2.50 -13.71
CA SER A 362 32.38 -1.76 -14.50
C SER A 362 33.76 -2.38 -14.44
N GLN A 363 34.65 -1.98 -15.36
CA GLN A 363 36.05 -2.42 -15.35
C GLN A 363 36.82 -2.00 -14.08
N SER A 364 36.36 -0.98 -13.37
CA SER A 364 36.96 -0.54 -12.09
C SER A 364 36.41 -1.31 -10.87
N GLY A 365 35.42 -2.19 -11.08
CA GLY A 365 34.72 -2.93 -10.03
C GLY A 365 33.49 -2.20 -9.46
N GLY A 366 33.08 -1.07 -10.03
CA GLY A 366 31.85 -0.37 -9.64
C GLY A 366 30.60 -1.12 -10.11
N GLU A 367 29.65 -1.37 -9.20
CA GLU A 367 28.39 -2.05 -9.53
C GLU A 367 27.24 -1.07 -9.75
N THR A 368 26.44 -1.32 -10.79
CA THR A 368 25.16 -0.66 -11.06
C THR A 368 24.07 -1.71 -11.03
N ARG A 369 23.15 -1.58 -10.08
CA ARG A 369 22.12 -2.58 -9.79
C ARG A 369 20.73 -2.02 -10.01
N ALA A 370 19.94 -2.67 -10.86
CA ALA A 370 18.50 -2.45 -10.99
C ALA A 370 17.73 -3.67 -10.47
N GLU A 371 16.88 -3.47 -9.47
CA GLU A 371 16.00 -4.50 -8.95
C GLU A 371 14.54 -4.13 -9.21
N PHE A 372 13.74 -5.10 -9.65
CA PHE A 372 12.30 -4.92 -9.84
C PHE A 372 11.55 -6.20 -9.50
N LEU A 373 10.28 -6.05 -9.12
CA LEU A 373 9.35 -7.14 -8.93
C LEU A 373 8.61 -7.40 -10.23
N LEU A 374 8.64 -8.65 -10.68
CA LEU A 374 7.89 -9.06 -11.84
C LEU A 374 6.67 -9.87 -11.43
N MET A 375 5.51 -9.50 -11.95
CA MET A 375 4.24 -10.09 -11.57
C MET A 375 3.46 -10.56 -12.80
N LYS A 376 2.70 -11.65 -12.67
CA LYS A 376 1.64 -11.95 -13.64
C LYS A 376 0.57 -10.86 -13.51
N ALA A 377 0.19 -10.26 -14.63
CA ALA A 377 -0.99 -9.42 -14.71
C ALA A 377 -2.20 -10.32 -14.43
N GLU A 378 -2.75 -10.22 -13.22
CA GLU A 378 -4.08 -10.74 -12.96
C GLU A 378 -5.09 -9.76 -13.54
N ARG A 379 -6.10 -10.27 -14.25
CA ARG A 379 -7.26 -9.44 -14.58
C ARG A 379 -7.88 -8.96 -13.27
N SER A 380 -7.83 -7.65 -13.07
CA SER A 380 -8.46 -6.96 -11.96
C SER A 380 -9.93 -7.30 -11.87
N ALA A 381 -10.29 -8.24 -10.99
CA ALA A 381 -11.63 -8.34 -10.44
C ALA A 381 -11.86 -7.14 -9.51
N VAL A 382 -12.37 -6.03 -10.02
CA VAL A 382 -12.86 -4.90 -9.19
C VAL A 382 -14.37 -4.88 -9.46
N GLN A 383 -15.23 -5.54 -8.70
CA GLN A 383 -15.61 -5.20 -7.32
C GLN A 383 -15.57 -3.69 -7.03
N GLY A 384 -16.49 -2.95 -7.64
CA GLY A 384 -17.20 -1.90 -6.92
C GLY A 384 -18.60 -2.42 -6.58
N PRO A 385 -19.14 -2.20 -5.37
CA PRO A 385 -20.58 -2.36 -5.17
C PRO A 385 -21.28 -1.37 -6.11
N GLY A 386 -22.01 -1.92 -7.08
CA GLY A 386 -22.93 -1.17 -7.89
C GLY A 386 -24.09 -0.67 -7.04
N SER A 387 -23.98 0.57 -6.56
CA SER A 387 -25.01 1.58 -6.84
C SER A 387 -24.45 2.97 -6.49
N ALA A 388 -23.96 3.65 -7.52
CA ALA A 388 -23.97 5.09 -7.54
C ALA A 388 -25.44 5.54 -7.49
N GLY A 389 -25.90 6.07 -6.36
CA GLY A 389 -27.19 6.76 -6.34
C GLY A 389 -27.88 7.00 -5.01
N GLN A 390 -27.58 6.29 -3.93
CA GLN A 390 -28.40 6.41 -2.72
C GLN A 390 -27.56 6.42 -1.44
N GLU A 391 -27.31 7.61 -0.89
CA GLU A 391 -27.42 7.90 0.55
C GLU A 391 -26.86 9.31 0.82
N ARG A 392 -27.69 10.32 0.53
CA ARG A 392 -27.45 11.72 0.96
C ARG A 392 -27.99 11.99 2.37
N VAL A 393 -28.46 10.98 3.10
CA VAL A 393 -29.00 11.16 4.44
C VAL A 393 -27.83 11.35 5.40
N PRO A 394 -27.68 12.53 6.04
CA PRO A 394 -26.64 12.75 7.02
C PRO A 394 -26.88 11.84 8.23
N ARG A 395 -25.85 11.09 8.65
CA ARG A 395 -25.94 10.29 9.88
C ARG A 395 -25.78 11.23 11.09
N PRO A 396 -26.68 11.17 12.08
CA PRO A 396 -26.60 12.01 13.27
C PRO A 396 -25.37 11.64 14.11
N LYS A 397 -24.86 12.60 14.89
CA LYS A 397 -23.74 12.42 15.82
C LYS A 397 -24.18 11.62 17.06
N PRO A 398 -23.66 10.40 17.28
CA PRO A 398 -23.95 9.63 18.48
C PRO A 398 -23.55 10.39 19.75
N ALA A 399 -24.36 10.29 20.80
CA ALA A 399 -24.13 11.04 22.05
C ALA A 399 -22.78 10.68 22.72
N ILE A 400 -22.40 9.40 22.66
CA ILE A 400 -21.14 8.88 23.22
C ILE A 400 -19.89 9.48 22.57
N LEU A 401 -20.00 9.99 21.33
CA LEU A 401 -18.89 10.58 20.57
C LEU A 401 -18.79 12.10 20.71
N ARG A 402 -19.63 12.72 21.55
CA ARG A 402 -19.61 14.19 21.75
C ARG A 402 -18.39 14.68 22.50
N THR A 403 -17.80 13.84 23.34
CA THR A 403 -16.63 14.17 24.16
C THR A 403 -15.33 13.60 23.58
N THR A 404 -15.38 12.93 22.44
CA THR A 404 -14.20 12.31 21.80
C THR A 404 -13.26 13.39 21.30
N GLN A 405 -12.00 13.33 21.74
CA GLN A 405 -10.93 14.12 21.14
C GLN A 405 -10.28 13.30 20.02
N TYR A 406 -10.03 13.96 18.90
CA TYR A 406 -9.39 13.35 17.74
C TYR A 406 -7.92 13.75 17.71
N ARG A 407 -7.03 12.76 17.70
CA ARG A 407 -5.58 12.97 17.56
C ARG A 407 -5.08 12.27 16.32
N GLY A 408 -4.11 12.85 15.64
CA GLY A 408 -3.53 12.26 14.44
C GLY A 408 -2.02 12.34 14.40
N LEU A 409 -1.40 11.26 13.92
CA LEU A 409 0.01 11.21 13.57
C LEU A 409 0.09 10.93 12.07
N LEU A 410 0.62 11.89 11.30
CA LEU A 410 0.79 11.76 9.87
C LEU A 410 2.28 11.67 9.57
N ILE A 411 2.71 10.56 8.98
CA ILE A 411 4.09 10.28 8.64
C ILE A 411 4.23 10.29 7.12
N ALA A 412 5.13 11.14 6.61
CA ALA A 412 5.50 11.17 5.20
C ALA A 412 6.98 10.88 5.05
N VAL A 413 7.33 9.88 4.25
CA VAL A 413 8.71 9.55 3.90
C VAL A 413 8.89 9.69 2.39
N SER A 414 9.50 10.81 1.99
CA SER A 414 9.77 11.20 0.60
C SER A 414 11.26 11.06 0.27
N GLY A 415 12.14 11.48 1.17
CA GLY A 415 13.59 11.41 1.00
C GLY A 415 14.15 10.16 1.68
N TYR A 416 14.85 9.32 0.93
CA TYR A 416 15.51 8.12 1.45
C TYR A 416 17.00 8.17 1.19
N ARG A 417 17.79 7.56 2.08
CA ARG A 417 19.24 7.42 1.90
C ARG A 417 19.60 6.32 0.92
N HIS A 418 18.86 5.21 0.93
CA HIS A 418 19.18 3.99 0.17
C HIS A 418 18.01 3.47 -0.67
N TYR A 419 16.89 4.19 -0.71
CA TYR A 419 15.74 3.90 -1.58
C TYR A 419 15.52 5.05 -2.57
N PRO A 420 14.81 4.81 -3.69
CA PRO A 420 14.36 5.89 -4.56
C PRO A 420 13.50 6.92 -3.80
N PRO A 421 13.60 8.21 -4.10
CA PRO A 421 12.73 9.21 -3.49
C PRO A 421 11.29 9.10 -3.99
N LEU A 422 10.33 9.43 -3.12
CA LEU A 422 8.91 9.50 -3.45
C LEU A 422 8.43 10.97 -3.45
N PRO A 423 7.86 11.47 -4.57
CA PRO A 423 7.46 12.88 -4.69
C PRO A 423 6.14 13.22 -3.99
N THR A 424 5.24 12.25 -3.80
CA THR A 424 3.86 12.48 -3.33
C THR A 424 3.64 12.52 -1.79
N PRO A 425 4.37 11.78 -0.93
CA PRO A 425 4.03 11.65 0.50
C PRO A 425 3.87 12.95 1.29
N ARG A 426 4.71 13.96 1.05
CA ARG A 426 4.60 15.25 1.73
C ARG A 426 3.30 15.98 1.36
N ALA A 427 2.98 16.04 0.07
CA ALA A 427 1.76 16.69 -0.42
C ALA A 427 0.50 15.93 0.02
N ASP A 428 0.57 14.60 0.08
CA ASP A 428 -0.50 13.74 0.60
C ASP A 428 -0.85 14.10 2.05
N VAL A 429 0.17 14.18 2.92
CA VAL A 429 0.00 14.54 4.33
C VAL A 429 -0.54 15.95 4.51
N GLU A 430 -0.05 16.92 3.74
CA GLU A 430 -0.54 18.30 3.80
C GLU A 430 -2.02 18.41 3.41
N LEU A 431 -2.42 17.74 2.31
CA LEU A 431 -3.81 17.75 1.85
C LEU A 431 -4.74 17.09 2.87
N LEU A 432 -4.36 15.93 3.40
CA LEU A 432 -5.14 15.21 4.40
C LEU A 432 -5.24 16.00 5.71
N ALA A 433 -4.13 16.58 6.18
CA ALA A 433 -4.08 17.40 7.39
C ALA A 433 -5.03 18.60 7.33
N GLY A 434 -5.14 19.26 6.17
CA GLY A 434 -6.06 20.37 5.95
C GLY A 434 -7.50 19.98 6.28
N VAL A 435 -8.01 18.91 5.65
CA VAL A 435 -9.41 18.46 5.86
C VAL A 435 -9.66 17.99 7.28
N LEU A 436 -8.73 17.25 7.89
CA LEU A 436 -8.88 16.74 9.24
C LEU A 436 -8.94 17.87 10.28
N ARG A 437 -8.10 18.92 10.14
CA ARG A 437 -8.12 20.10 11.02
C ARG A 437 -9.36 20.94 10.81
N GLU A 438 -9.68 21.26 9.56
CA GLU A 438 -10.79 22.16 9.22
C GLU A 438 -12.13 21.59 9.62
N ARG A 439 -12.34 20.29 9.33
CA ARG A 439 -13.67 19.68 9.38
C ARG A 439 -13.89 18.77 10.57
N PHE A 440 -12.85 18.13 11.11
CA PHE A 440 -12.99 17.09 12.15
C PHE A 440 -12.27 17.42 13.47
N ASN A 441 -11.68 18.62 13.59
CA ASN A 441 -11.01 19.10 14.80
C ASN A 441 -9.89 18.19 15.33
N PHE A 442 -9.12 17.57 14.43
CA PHE A 442 -7.98 16.76 14.83
C PHE A 442 -6.82 17.60 15.38
N ASP A 443 -6.25 17.17 16.50
CA ASP A 443 -4.91 17.57 16.95
C ASP A 443 -3.85 16.74 16.21
N LEU A 444 -3.08 17.36 15.31
CA LEU A 444 -2.23 16.66 14.35
C LEU A 444 -0.74 16.92 14.59
N ARG A 445 0.02 15.83 14.74
CA ARG A 445 1.47 15.81 14.60
C ARG A 445 1.85 15.29 13.21
N ILE A 446 2.70 16.04 12.51
CA ILE A 446 3.23 15.67 11.20
C ILE A 446 4.73 15.39 11.35
N VAL A 447 5.20 14.28 10.81
CA VAL A 447 6.61 13.88 10.82
C VAL A 447 7.05 13.56 9.39
N THR A 448 8.09 14.25 8.91
CA THR A 448 8.57 14.14 7.52
C THR A 448 9.99 13.59 7.47
N ASP A 449 10.23 12.63 6.58
CA ASP A 449 11.48 11.89 6.40
C ASP A 449 12.12 11.35 7.70
N PRO A 450 11.32 10.81 8.66
CA PRO A 450 11.86 10.33 9.92
C PRO A 450 12.81 9.13 9.75
N THR A 451 13.83 9.09 10.62
CA THR A 451 14.61 7.88 10.84
C THR A 451 13.78 6.80 11.55
N ARG A 452 14.29 5.57 11.63
CA ARG A 452 13.66 4.48 12.38
C ARG A 452 13.35 4.89 13.82
N LEU A 453 14.29 5.55 14.49
CA LEU A 453 14.10 6.04 15.86
C LEU A 453 13.01 7.10 15.94
N ASP A 454 13.03 8.09 15.05
CA ASP A 454 12.04 9.17 15.02
C ASP A 454 10.62 8.62 14.80
N MET A 455 10.46 7.63 13.92
CA MET A 455 9.16 6.97 13.69
C MET A 455 8.65 6.27 14.93
N LEU A 456 9.50 5.47 15.59
CA LEU A 456 9.12 4.70 16.78
C LEU A 456 8.81 5.60 17.98
N LEU A 457 9.59 6.67 18.16
CA LEU A 457 9.30 7.70 19.16
C LEU A 457 7.99 8.44 18.87
N ALA A 458 7.76 8.82 17.61
CA ALA A 458 6.50 9.47 17.22
C ALA A 458 5.29 8.56 17.48
N LEU A 459 5.39 7.26 17.16
CA LEU A 459 4.34 6.28 17.45
C LEU A 459 4.12 6.12 18.97
N HIS A 460 5.19 6.06 19.75
CA HIS A 460 5.11 5.98 21.21
C HIS A 460 4.43 7.22 21.81
N GLU A 461 4.83 8.42 21.40
CA GLU A 461 4.23 9.68 21.86
C GLU A 461 2.77 9.81 21.41
N PHE A 462 2.46 9.43 20.17
CA PHE A 462 1.08 9.40 19.66
C PHE A 462 0.20 8.52 20.55
N ARG A 463 0.66 7.31 20.88
CA ARG A 463 -0.01 6.41 21.82
C ARG A 463 -0.24 7.07 23.18
N GLN A 464 0.82 7.63 23.78
CA GLN A 464 0.79 8.23 25.12
C GLN A 464 -0.11 9.45 25.20
N SER A 465 -0.31 10.13 24.07
CA SER A 465 -1.14 11.32 24.02
C SER A 465 -2.63 11.02 24.23
N MET A 466 -3.10 9.79 23.96
CA MET A 466 -4.54 9.49 23.91
C MET A 466 -5.05 8.73 25.14
N GLY A 467 -6.23 9.14 25.65
CA GLY A 467 -6.96 8.43 26.70
C GLY A 467 -8.08 7.51 26.18
N ALA A 468 -8.77 6.83 27.10
CA ALA A 468 -9.80 5.81 26.79
C ALA A 468 -11.08 6.30 26.07
N ASN A 469 -11.25 7.61 25.89
CA ASN A 469 -12.36 8.21 25.15
C ASN A 469 -11.92 8.88 23.84
N ASP A 470 -10.62 8.87 23.55
CA ASP A 470 -10.05 9.53 22.38
C ASP A 470 -10.03 8.58 21.17
N ALA A 471 -9.99 9.20 19.99
CA ALA A 471 -9.84 8.52 18.71
C ALA A 471 -8.56 8.95 18.02
N GLY A 472 -7.79 7.97 17.55
CA GLY A 472 -6.52 8.15 16.86
C GLY A 472 -6.64 7.93 15.35
N LEU A 473 -5.97 8.76 14.55
CA LEU A 473 -5.67 8.48 13.14
C LEU A 473 -4.16 8.43 12.93
N LEU A 474 -3.63 7.27 12.58
CA LEU A 474 -2.25 7.12 12.14
C LEU A 474 -2.25 7.06 10.61
N TYR A 475 -1.64 8.03 9.95
CA TYR A 475 -1.44 7.98 8.50
C TYR A 475 0.04 7.76 8.19
N PHE A 476 0.32 6.85 7.25
CA PHE A 476 1.67 6.62 6.73
C PHE A 476 1.66 6.67 5.20
N ALA A 477 2.56 7.48 4.64
CA ALA A 477 2.90 7.48 3.22
C ALA A 477 4.40 7.29 3.05
N GLY A 478 4.78 6.24 2.33
CA GLY A 478 6.16 5.88 2.10
C GLY A 478 6.30 4.53 1.43
N HIS A 479 7.53 4.05 1.32
CA HIS A 479 7.83 2.71 0.85
C HIS A 479 7.36 1.65 1.86
N GLY A 480 6.90 0.52 1.33
CA GLY A 480 6.65 -0.70 2.08
C GLY A 480 7.35 -1.89 1.45
N GLU A 481 7.82 -2.82 2.28
CA GLU A 481 8.44 -4.09 1.86
C GLU A 481 7.69 -5.29 2.43
N ILE A 482 7.85 -6.45 1.81
CA ILE A 482 7.34 -7.73 2.31
C ILE A 482 8.46 -8.75 2.35
N ASP A 483 8.54 -9.54 3.41
CA ASP A 483 9.52 -10.62 3.48
C ASP A 483 9.00 -11.95 2.92
N ALA A 484 9.87 -12.97 2.90
CA ALA A 484 9.54 -14.32 2.44
C ALA A 484 8.40 -14.99 3.25
N GLU A 485 8.17 -14.56 4.48
CA GLU A 485 7.11 -15.04 5.37
C GLU A 485 5.81 -14.23 5.21
N GLN A 486 5.74 -13.37 4.19
CA GLN A 486 4.61 -12.48 3.91
C GLN A 486 4.33 -11.47 5.04
N ARG A 487 5.36 -11.06 5.79
CA ARG A 487 5.28 -9.97 6.77
C ARG A 487 5.59 -8.64 6.09
N GLY A 488 4.71 -7.66 6.29
CA GLY A 488 4.93 -6.31 5.78
C GLY A 488 5.75 -5.43 6.72
N TYR A 489 6.43 -4.45 6.14
CA TYR A 489 7.31 -3.52 6.81
C TYR A 489 7.09 -2.09 6.29
N TRP A 490 7.11 -1.11 7.19
CA TRP A 490 7.25 0.29 6.86
C TRP A 490 8.73 0.65 6.79
N ILE A 491 9.10 1.47 5.81
CA ILE A 491 10.49 1.81 5.48
C ILE A 491 10.81 3.25 5.93
N PRO A 492 11.65 3.43 6.97
CA PRO A 492 12.18 4.73 7.37
C PRO A 492 13.13 5.37 6.36
N SER A 493 13.45 6.66 6.53
CA SER A 493 14.35 7.39 5.62
C SER A 493 15.81 6.90 5.65
N ASP A 494 16.24 6.31 6.77
CA ASP A 494 17.58 5.75 6.99
C ASP A 494 17.67 4.23 6.77
N ALA A 495 16.59 3.61 6.30
CA ALA A 495 16.54 2.18 6.02
C ALA A 495 17.44 1.75 4.86
N SER A 496 17.95 0.51 4.94
CA SER A 496 18.74 -0.13 3.89
C SER A 496 17.99 -1.33 3.29
N PRO A 497 17.98 -1.54 1.95
CA PRO A 497 17.28 -2.64 1.28
C PRO A 497 17.70 -4.06 1.70
N ASP A 498 18.90 -4.22 2.26
CA ASP A 498 19.43 -5.54 2.66
C ASP A 498 19.48 -5.72 4.19
N ASP A 499 19.06 -4.73 4.97
CA ASP A 499 19.05 -4.81 6.44
C ASP A 499 17.63 -4.71 7.00
N ARG A 500 17.01 -5.86 7.24
CA ARG A 500 15.67 -5.95 7.84
C ARG A 500 15.59 -5.33 9.25
N LYS A 501 16.70 -5.19 9.97
CA LYS A 501 16.70 -4.55 11.31
C LYS A 501 16.47 -3.05 11.21
N SER A 502 16.83 -2.45 10.07
CA SER A 502 16.57 -1.05 9.76
C SER A 502 15.11 -0.76 9.41
N TRP A 503 14.29 -1.78 9.18
CA TRP A 503 12.87 -1.65 8.84
C TRP A 503 11.98 -1.71 10.09
N ILE A 504 10.73 -1.28 9.96
CA ILE A 504 9.73 -1.37 11.03
C ILE A 504 8.67 -2.39 10.63
N ALA A 505 8.64 -3.53 11.31
CA ALA A 505 7.65 -4.57 11.03
C ALA A 505 6.24 -4.11 11.42
N ASN A 506 5.24 -4.51 10.63
CA ASN A 506 3.83 -4.26 10.92
C ASN A 506 3.38 -4.84 12.29
N GLY A 507 4.01 -5.94 12.72
CA GLY A 507 3.85 -6.48 14.08
C GLY A 507 4.23 -5.49 15.18
N VAL A 508 5.32 -4.74 15.01
CA VAL A 508 5.76 -3.73 15.99
C VAL A 508 4.74 -2.59 16.09
N ILE A 509 4.22 -2.13 14.95
CA ILE A 509 3.21 -1.06 14.91
C ILE A 509 1.93 -1.53 15.61
N THR A 510 1.44 -2.73 15.25
CA THR A 510 0.23 -3.29 15.86
C THR A 510 0.41 -3.53 17.36
N ASP A 511 1.58 -3.97 17.83
CA ASP A 511 1.88 -4.16 19.25
C ASP A 511 1.91 -2.82 20.02
N ILE A 512 2.55 -1.78 19.47
CA ILE A 512 2.54 -0.43 20.05
C ILE A 512 1.10 0.09 20.16
N LEU A 513 0.31 -0.07 19.10
CA LEU A 513 -1.09 0.35 19.13
C LEU A 513 -1.90 -0.51 20.11
N ALA A 514 -1.66 -1.82 20.20
CA ALA A 514 -2.38 -2.75 21.09
C ALA A 514 -2.37 -2.31 22.55
N VAL A 515 -1.24 -1.76 23.02
CA VAL A 515 -1.08 -1.24 24.39
C VAL A 515 -1.57 0.20 24.58
N SER A 516 -2.20 0.81 23.58
CA SER A 516 -2.87 2.10 23.71
C SER A 516 -4.18 1.99 24.51
N GLU A 517 -4.44 2.98 25.37
CA GLU A 517 -5.73 3.13 26.05
C GLU A 517 -6.84 3.59 25.10
N ALA A 518 -6.49 4.25 23.98
CA ALA A 518 -7.42 4.78 23.01
C ALA A 518 -8.40 3.71 22.52
N ARG A 519 -9.68 4.10 22.50
CA ARG A 519 -10.76 3.18 22.13
C ARG A 519 -10.79 2.95 20.63
N HIS A 520 -10.60 4.00 19.84
CA HIS A 520 -10.69 3.95 18.38
C HIS A 520 -9.37 4.37 17.77
N ILE A 521 -8.78 3.53 16.92
CA ILE A 521 -7.56 3.88 16.15
C ILE A 521 -7.75 3.43 14.71
N LEU A 522 -7.73 4.38 13.79
CA LEU A 522 -7.73 4.14 12.36
C LEU A 522 -6.30 4.31 11.85
N VAL A 523 -5.78 3.29 11.18
CA VAL A 523 -4.51 3.36 10.46
C VAL A 523 -4.84 3.54 8.99
N MET A 524 -4.43 4.65 8.39
CA MET A 524 -4.48 4.83 6.94
C MET A 524 -3.08 4.67 6.38
N ALA A 525 -2.87 3.67 5.53
CA ALA A 525 -1.54 3.38 5.01
C ALA A 525 -1.56 3.46 3.48
N ASP A 526 -0.88 4.48 2.96
CA ASP A 526 -0.62 4.67 1.55
C ASP A 526 0.76 4.11 1.18
N SER A 527 0.94 2.81 1.42
CA SER A 527 2.17 2.07 1.15
C SER A 527 1.86 0.67 0.64
N CYS A 528 2.78 0.08 -0.12
CA CYS A 528 2.67 -1.30 -0.58
C CYS A 528 2.63 -2.28 0.60
N TYR A 529 1.91 -3.39 0.44
CA TYR A 529 1.81 -4.46 1.45
C TYR A 529 1.24 -4.04 2.80
N SER A 530 0.63 -2.86 2.88
CA SER A 530 -0.14 -2.43 4.05
C SER A 530 -1.27 -3.39 4.36
N GLY A 531 -1.80 -4.10 3.37
CA GLY A 531 -2.78 -5.18 3.55
C GLY A 531 -2.26 -6.35 4.41
N THR A 532 -0.95 -6.47 4.70
CA THR A 532 -0.48 -7.45 5.70
C THR A 532 -0.84 -7.07 7.14
N LEU A 533 -1.18 -5.79 7.41
CA LEU A 533 -1.72 -5.35 8.71
C LEU A 533 -3.09 -5.97 9.00
N THR A 534 -3.71 -6.58 7.99
CA THR A 534 -5.14 -6.83 7.95
C THR A 534 -5.51 -8.13 7.24
N ARG A 535 -6.37 -8.97 7.86
CA ARG A 535 -6.80 -10.24 7.24
C ARG A 535 -8.21 -10.66 7.65
N VAL A 536 -9.05 -9.70 8.02
CA VAL A 536 -10.40 -9.97 8.54
C VAL A 536 -11.43 -9.09 7.86
N SER A 537 -12.54 -9.69 7.43
CA SER A 537 -13.66 -8.93 6.89
C SER A 537 -14.35 -8.13 8.01
N VAL A 538 -14.82 -6.93 7.72
CA VAL A 538 -15.55 -6.10 8.70
C VAL A 538 -17.06 -6.27 8.49
N PRO A 539 -17.88 -6.26 9.56
CA PRO A 539 -19.33 -6.35 9.41
C PRO A 539 -19.86 -5.17 8.60
N VAL A 540 -20.68 -5.46 7.59
CA VAL A 540 -21.39 -4.42 6.83
C VAL A 540 -22.79 -4.28 7.41
N LEU A 541 -23.14 -3.05 7.74
CA LEU A 541 -24.51 -2.68 8.09
C LEU A 541 -25.39 -2.72 6.85
N THR A 542 -26.55 -3.36 6.98
CA THR A 542 -27.62 -3.27 5.98
C THR A 542 -28.13 -1.84 5.85
N GLU A 543 -28.40 -1.42 4.61
CA GLU A 543 -28.51 -0.01 4.19
C GLU A 543 -29.81 0.70 4.62
N GLN A 544 -30.62 0.14 5.53
CA GLN A 544 -31.94 0.70 5.87
C GLN A 544 -32.25 0.72 7.37
N LEU A 545 -31.28 1.13 8.20
CA LEU A 545 -31.54 1.40 9.62
C LEU A 545 -32.29 2.74 9.79
N SER A 546 -33.37 2.72 10.56
CA SER A 546 -34.00 3.94 11.08
C SER A 546 -33.02 4.76 11.93
N ALA A 547 -33.32 6.03 12.17
CA ALA A 547 -32.46 6.90 12.97
C ALA A 547 -32.24 6.38 14.41
N GLN A 548 -33.21 5.66 14.97
CA GLN A 548 -33.11 5.04 16.29
C GLN A 548 -32.20 3.81 16.27
N GLU A 549 -32.42 2.89 15.33
CA GLU A 549 -31.56 1.70 15.17
C GLU A 549 -30.11 2.09 14.87
N TRP A 550 -29.90 3.16 14.10
CA TRP A 550 -28.58 3.74 13.89
C TRP A 550 -27.94 4.21 15.19
N ASN A 551 -28.68 4.95 16.03
CA ASN A 551 -28.14 5.44 17.30
C ASN A 551 -27.82 4.30 18.26
N ASP A 552 -28.67 3.26 18.31
CA ASP A 552 -28.48 2.11 19.18
C ASP A 552 -27.26 1.30 18.74
N TRP A 553 -27.14 1.01 17.44
CA TRP A 553 -25.97 0.36 16.86
C TRP A 553 -24.70 1.19 17.05
N ALA A 554 -24.73 2.48 16.72
CA ALA A 554 -23.55 3.35 16.83
C ALA A 554 -23.09 3.49 18.28
N SER A 555 -24.02 3.49 19.23
CA SER A 555 -23.72 3.52 20.67
C SER A 555 -23.08 2.22 21.15
N LEU A 556 -23.49 1.06 20.62
CA LEU A 556 -22.88 -0.24 20.92
C LEU A 556 -21.48 -0.34 20.28
N SER A 557 -21.37 -0.02 18.99
CA SER A 557 -20.11 -0.08 18.24
C SER A 557 -19.05 0.90 18.77
N ALA A 558 -19.46 2.06 19.28
CA ALA A 558 -18.57 3.04 19.90
C ALA A 558 -18.11 2.65 21.32
N GLN A 559 -18.70 1.64 21.95
CA GLN A 559 -18.24 1.12 23.25
C GLN A 559 -17.12 0.07 23.09
N GLY A 560 -17.12 -0.69 21.99
CA GLY A 560 -16.03 -1.61 21.68
C GLY A 560 -14.73 -0.90 21.30
N LYS A 561 -13.59 -1.49 21.65
CA LYS A 561 -12.32 -1.05 21.05
C LYS A 561 -12.33 -1.36 19.56
N SER A 562 -11.98 -0.37 18.76
CA SER A 562 -11.90 -0.49 17.30
C SER A 562 -10.51 -0.11 16.83
N ARG A 563 -9.88 -1.04 16.14
CA ARG A 563 -8.55 -0.93 15.54
C ARG A 563 -8.67 -1.37 14.10
N LEU A 564 -8.74 -0.43 13.18
CA LEU A 564 -8.97 -0.70 11.76
C LEU A 564 -7.81 -0.12 10.95
N ALA A 565 -7.49 -0.77 9.84
CA ALA A 565 -6.60 -0.25 8.83
C ALA A 565 -7.35 -0.07 7.50
N LEU A 566 -7.22 1.12 6.91
CA LEU A 566 -7.66 1.45 5.56
C LEU A 566 -6.42 1.64 4.69
N THR A 567 -6.20 0.75 3.73
CA THR A 567 -4.97 0.76 2.93
C THR A 567 -5.26 1.21 1.50
N SER A 568 -4.27 1.80 0.81
CA SER A 568 -4.40 2.18 -0.60
C SER A 568 -4.35 0.99 -1.56
N GLY A 569 -3.85 -0.15 -1.09
CA GLY A 569 -3.80 -1.43 -1.80
C GLY A 569 -3.70 -2.62 -0.84
N GLY A 570 -4.08 -3.80 -1.32
CA GLY A 570 -3.87 -5.08 -0.63
C GLY A 570 -2.39 -5.51 -0.58
N LEU A 571 -2.10 -6.79 -0.78
CA LEU A 571 -0.74 -7.35 -0.80
C LEU A 571 0.05 -7.04 -2.10
N ARG A 572 -0.13 -5.85 -2.70
CA ARG A 572 0.47 -5.49 -3.99
C ARG A 572 1.15 -4.13 -3.96
N PRO A 573 2.10 -3.89 -4.87
CA PRO A 573 2.67 -2.57 -5.00
C PRO A 573 1.71 -1.56 -5.62
N VAL A 574 1.81 -0.31 -5.19
CA VAL A 574 0.98 0.83 -5.64
C VAL A 574 1.84 1.67 -6.60
N PRO A 575 1.58 1.65 -7.92
CA PRO A 575 2.34 2.43 -8.90
C PRO A 575 2.14 3.93 -8.69
N GLU A 576 3.20 4.71 -8.87
CA GLU A 576 3.12 6.17 -8.88
C GLU A 576 2.93 6.69 -10.31
N GLN A 577 1.98 7.61 -10.50
CA GLN A 577 1.85 8.35 -11.77
C GLN A 577 2.73 9.60 -11.69
N SER A 578 3.69 9.71 -12.61
CA SER A 578 4.77 10.71 -12.61
C SER A 578 4.31 12.16 -12.84
N ASP A 579 3.04 12.39 -13.15
CA ASP A 579 2.46 13.69 -13.48
C ASP A 579 1.57 14.28 -12.36
N GLN A 580 1.32 13.56 -11.26
CA GLN A 580 0.43 14.01 -10.18
C GLN A 580 1.17 14.49 -8.94
N SER A 581 0.72 15.61 -8.39
CA SER A 581 1.26 16.19 -7.15
C SER A 581 0.79 15.51 -5.86
N VAL A 582 -0.24 14.65 -5.92
CA VAL A 582 -0.89 13.98 -4.78
C VAL A 582 -1.37 12.60 -5.23
N SER A 583 -1.30 11.61 -4.34
CA SER A 583 -1.77 10.24 -4.60
C SER A 583 -3.27 10.18 -4.88
N THR A 584 -3.67 9.29 -5.81
CA THR A 584 -5.09 9.10 -6.15
C THR A 584 -5.90 8.60 -4.94
N PHE A 585 -5.28 7.77 -4.09
CA PHE A 585 -5.92 7.27 -2.87
C PHE A 585 -6.25 8.41 -1.90
N VAL A 586 -5.27 9.26 -1.56
CA VAL A 586 -5.47 10.36 -0.62
C VAL A 586 -6.43 11.38 -1.17
N ARG A 587 -6.34 11.72 -2.45
CA ARG A 587 -7.33 12.59 -3.12
C ARG A 587 -8.75 12.04 -2.97
N SER A 588 -8.93 10.73 -3.19
CA SER A 588 -10.24 10.09 -3.05
C SER A 588 -10.76 10.12 -1.60
N VAL A 589 -9.90 9.85 -0.62
CA VAL A 589 -10.23 9.96 0.81
C VAL A 589 -10.65 11.39 1.15
N VAL A 590 -9.85 12.37 0.77
CA VAL A 590 -10.07 13.80 1.03
C VAL A 590 -11.39 14.28 0.44
N ASP A 591 -11.69 13.90 -0.80
CA ASP A 591 -12.93 14.32 -1.45
C ASP A 591 -14.15 13.72 -0.75
N VAL A 592 -14.12 12.42 -0.40
CA VAL A 592 -15.21 11.79 0.37
C VAL A 592 -15.40 12.47 1.72
N LEU A 593 -14.31 12.78 2.42
CA LEU A 593 -14.35 13.47 3.72
C LEU A 593 -14.90 14.90 3.60
N ARG A 594 -14.70 15.59 2.48
CA ARG A 594 -15.26 16.93 2.23
C ARG A 594 -16.75 16.87 1.89
N GLU A 595 -17.15 15.93 1.07
CA GLU A 595 -18.50 15.81 0.51
C GLU A 595 -19.52 15.23 1.51
N THR A 596 -19.08 14.48 2.53
CA THR A 596 -20.00 13.78 3.44
C THR A 596 -20.55 14.69 4.54
N PRO A 597 -21.82 15.13 4.54
CA PRO A 597 -22.30 16.22 5.41
C PRO A 597 -22.43 15.88 6.90
N GLY A 598 -22.33 14.61 7.30
CA GLY A 598 -22.56 14.16 8.67
C GLY A 598 -21.46 13.22 9.18
N THR A 599 -21.76 12.49 10.26
CA THR A 599 -20.85 11.46 10.80
C THR A 599 -20.59 10.40 9.72
N ILE A 600 -19.33 9.99 9.58
CA ILE A 600 -18.93 8.93 8.66
C ILE A 600 -18.19 7.83 9.42
N GLU A 601 -18.72 6.61 9.33
CA GLU A 601 -18.09 5.39 9.79
C GLU A 601 -16.97 4.94 8.83
N ALA A 602 -15.92 4.28 9.34
CA ALA A 602 -14.80 3.84 8.51
C ALA A 602 -15.26 2.94 7.36
N GLN A 603 -16.25 2.07 7.58
CA GLN A 603 -16.87 1.25 6.52
C GLN A 603 -17.46 2.07 5.38
N ARG A 604 -18.13 3.18 5.70
CA ARG A 604 -18.71 4.07 4.68
C ARG A 604 -17.64 4.88 3.98
N LEU A 605 -16.62 5.34 4.71
CA LEU A 605 -15.44 5.96 4.12
C LEU A 605 -14.79 5.01 3.11
N TYR A 606 -14.56 3.75 3.50
CA TYR A 606 -14.02 2.73 2.62
C TYR A 606 -14.87 2.50 1.37
N ARG A 607 -16.18 2.26 1.52
CA ARG A 607 -17.08 2.03 0.37
C ARG A 607 -17.07 3.20 -0.61
N ALA A 608 -17.14 4.42 -0.09
CA ALA A 608 -17.12 5.63 -0.91
C ALA A 608 -15.78 5.82 -1.61
N VAL A 609 -14.65 5.59 -0.92
CA VAL A 609 -13.30 5.69 -1.50
C VAL A 609 -13.08 4.61 -2.57
N SER A 610 -13.44 3.36 -2.28
CA SER A 610 -13.33 2.24 -3.22
C SER A 610 -14.19 2.45 -4.46
N SER A 611 -15.43 2.92 -4.31
CA SER A 611 -16.29 3.26 -5.44
C SER A 611 -15.70 4.37 -6.31
N ARG A 612 -15.04 5.36 -5.70
CA ARG A 612 -14.44 6.50 -6.41
C ARG A 612 -13.18 6.09 -7.15
N LEU A 613 -12.33 5.27 -6.51
CA LEU A 613 -11.13 4.72 -7.13
C LEU A 613 -11.48 3.78 -8.28
N ALA A 614 -12.50 2.94 -8.16
CA ALA A 614 -12.97 2.08 -9.25
C ALA A 614 -13.36 2.85 -10.53
N GLY A 615 -13.79 4.11 -10.41
CA GLY A 615 -14.11 4.99 -11.53
C GLY A 615 -12.92 5.80 -12.09
N SER A 616 -11.72 5.71 -11.51
CA SER A 616 -10.54 6.50 -11.90
C SER A 616 -9.77 5.84 -13.07
N PRO A 617 -9.21 6.62 -14.02
CA PRO A 617 -8.31 6.11 -15.06
C PRO A 617 -7.11 5.32 -14.50
N SER A 618 -6.62 5.68 -13.31
CA SER A 618 -5.52 4.97 -12.63
C SER A 618 -5.91 3.57 -12.14
N ALA A 619 -7.18 3.30 -11.84
CA ALA A 619 -7.63 1.96 -11.44
C ALA A 619 -7.70 0.98 -12.61
N GLN A 620 -7.95 1.48 -13.83
CA GLN A 620 -7.93 0.68 -15.05
C GLN A 620 -6.51 0.25 -15.45
N ALA A 621 -5.51 1.05 -15.09
CA ALA A 621 -4.10 0.75 -15.40
C ALA A 621 -3.39 -0.07 -14.29
N PHE A 622 -3.74 0.10 -13.01
CA PHE A 622 -2.85 -0.34 -11.91
C PHE A 622 -3.53 -1.10 -10.74
N ALA A 623 -4.81 -1.47 -10.86
CA ALA A 623 -5.47 -2.38 -9.92
C ALA A 623 -5.38 -2.00 -8.42
N GLN A 624 -5.39 -0.71 -8.08
CA GLN A 624 -5.46 -0.26 -6.68
C GLN A 624 -6.81 -0.68 -6.09
N LYS A 625 -6.78 -1.64 -5.16
CA LYS A 625 -7.94 -2.08 -4.39
C LYS A 625 -7.72 -1.71 -2.93
N PRO A 626 -8.38 -0.65 -2.44
CA PRO A 626 -8.35 -0.39 -1.02
C PRO A 626 -8.87 -1.59 -0.24
N GLU A 627 -8.35 -1.79 0.95
CA GLU A 627 -8.84 -2.79 1.90
C GLU A 627 -9.14 -2.07 3.21
N LEU A 628 -10.27 -2.42 3.84
CA LEU A 628 -10.60 -1.99 5.20
C LEU A 628 -10.81 -3.21 6.08
N SER A 629 -10.07 -3.26 7.18
CA SER A 629 -10.01 -4.49 7.96
C SER A 629 -9.42 -4.25 9.36
N PRO A 630 -9.75 -5.10 10.34
CA PRO A 630 -9.17 -5.04 11.67
C PRO A 630 -7.66 -5.23 11.65
N LEU A 631 -6.96 -4.46 12.48
CA LEU A 631 -5.54 -4.67 12.73
C LEU A 631 -5.32 -5.99 13.47
N GLN A 632 -4.53 -6.87 12.89
CA GLN A 632 -4.26 -8.19 13.46
C GLN A 632 -3.62 -8.06 14.85
N PHE A 633 -4.16 -8.75 15.85
CA PHE A 633 -3.66 -8.79 17.23
C PHE A 633 -3.53 -7.42 17.94
N ALA A 634 -4.14 -6.37 17.40
CA ALA A 634 -4.10 -5.03 17.99
C ALA A 634 -5.21 -4.79 19.05
N GLY A 635 -5.95 -5.83 19.44
CA GLY A 635 -7.05 -5.74 20.42
C GLY A 635 -8.34 -5.14 19.85
N HIS A 636 -8.64 -5.40 18.57
CA HIS A 636 -9.95 -5.08 17.99
C HIS A 636 -11.05 -5.92 18.67
N GLU A 637 -12.18 -5.31 19.03
CA GLU A 637 -13.28 -5.94 19.76
C GLU A 637 -14.61 -5.86 18.99
N GLY A 638 -14.54 -5.74 17.65
CA GLY A 638 -15.70 -5.59 16.77
C GLY A 638 -16.17 -4.15 16.60
N GLY A 639 -15.67 -3.19 17.39
CA GLY A 639 -16.16 -1.81 17.34
C GLY A 639 -15.94 -1.12 15.98
N GLU A 640 -16.63 0.00 15.77
CA GLU A 640 -16.49 0.84 14.58
C GLU A 640 -15.77 2.16 14.91
N ILE A 641 -15.15 2.78 13.91
CA ILE A 641 -14.53 4.10 14.00
C ILE A 641 -15.41 5.13 13.31
N PHE A 642 -15.65 6.23 14.00
CA PHE A 642 -16.49 7.33 13.53
C PHE A 642 -15.70 8.62 13.42
N LEU A 643 -15.70 9.21 12.22
CA LEU A 643 -15.22 10.57 12.00
C LEU A 643 -16.42 11.51 12.06
N VAL A 644 -16.39 12.41 13.04
CA VAL A 644 -17.51 13.31 13.31
C VAL A 644 -17.12 14.74 12.93
N PRO A 645 -17.79 15.34 11.94
CA PRO A 645 -17.54 16.74 11.58
C PRO A 645 -17.84 17.69 12.75
N ARG A 646 -17.21 18.87 12.70
CA ARG A 646 -17.40 19.99 13.64
C ARG A 646 -18.85 20.44 13.74
#